data_AF-A0A2S6I628-F1
#
_entry.id   AF-A0A2S6I628-F1
#
_cell.length_a   1.000
_cell.length_b   1.000
_cell.length_c   1.000
_cell.angle_alpha   90.00
_cell.angle_beta   90.00
_cell.angle_gamma   90.00
#
_symmetry.space_group_name_H-M   'P 1'
#
loop_
_entity.id
_entity.type
_entity.pdbx_description
1 polymer ?
#
loop_
_entity_poly.entity_id
_entity_poly.type
_entity_poly.pdbx_seq_one_letter_code
_entity_poly.pdbx_strand_id
1 'polypeptide(L)'
;MSILAIAYSQEDLSAAQRISAAVEADIELEHYPVGRANDGELLTDILRKNRLPLILLISDSLLTNPNAMQGLIGVMERTDQILPLVIDAHRLEPSTGEVISVETRLFDRTDVMHYLSHWQDRYIELRRGGDDYTDAVSQHAFKAYLRKIRETSVGVEEVLEQLLDLDPLPDRELREADYDPIYQLAGLPAPEPAQQHQEESTASAAEQSEGGASGAGVTMRDKVADHSGNDRPGSEPADAIIRRAWRMSDAGNTEEALEELTEGREDRPEHAELHYQYALMLALAADRIDAARTEITELLTREPNHAEALFLAGELHLAAGDYLLARQRWQRLADLQPGYPELNQRLGYLLTDHFPADHREAATYLSRATKDSSVRGETYYRYGKLLAGPLDRPKKAFKALQMAVEIDPEHAPAHYLLAVLEFDRGRLNHARQNFLLAVNLEPAYGTPANRRAFSAGHHAPPVEKKPPVASDALSALKQNIAELEAMLSDREAPHAEVKVRRGAGKTVFLSGATSGIGLATARRLAEEGYRLILAARRKERLDAVARELRNAAGIDVHTLELDVTDRERVGEELANLPEAWRAIDILINNAGKAKGFDPIHRGDLDHWDEMIDVNLRGLLYVTRAISPGMVARKGGTIINVASTAGKEVYPNGNVYCATKHAVDALTHSMRLDLVEHGIRVGQICPAHVEETEFALVRFDGDRERAKIYQDFQPLRSRDVAETIHFMISQPPHVNILDVVLQGTQQASSTVVDRSGRARFAPEEE
;
A
#
# COMPACT_ATOMS: atom_id res chain seq x y z
N MET A 1 -46.48 -28.94 8.95
CA MET A 1 -45.15 -28.92 8.33
C MET A 1 -45.19 -28.00 7.13
N SER A 2 -44.60 -26.82 7.28
CA SER A 2 -44.25 -25.95 6.15
C SER A 2 -42.94 -26.47 5.56
N ILE A 3 -42.76 -26.36 4.24
CA ILE A 3 -41.52 -26.79 3.56
C ILE A 3 -40.76 -25.55 3.11
N LEU A 4 -39.48 -25.44 3.46
CA LEU A 4 -38.59 -24.37 3.00
C LEU A 4 -37.39 -24.96 2.27
N ALA A 5 -36.77 -24.16 1.40
CA ALA A 5 -35.48 -24.50 0.81
C ALA A 5 -34.34 -23.97 1.68
N ILE A 6 -33.27 -24.74 1.85
CA ILE A 6 -32.01 -24.26 2.43
C ILE A 6 -30.86 -24.49 1.44
N ALA A 7 -30.26 -23.40 0.95
CA ALA A 7 -29.14 -23.43 0.02
C ALA A 7 -27.83 -23.02 0.70
N TYR A 8 -26.76 -23.77 0.46
CA TYR A 8 -25.48 -23.61 1.15
C TYR A 8 -24.33 -24.24 0.36
N SER A 9 -23.08 -23.86 0.63
CA SER A 9 -21.91 -24.57 0.07
C SER A 9 -21.80 -25.94 0.71
N GLN A 10 -21.39 -26.98 -0.02
CA GLN A 10 -21.28 -28.36 0.51
C GLN A 10 -20.43 -28.45 1.80
N GLU A 11 -19.46 -27.56 1.96
CA GLU A 11 -18.61 -27.40 3.16
C GLU A 11 -19.40 -27.03 4.43
N ASP A 12 -20.57 -26.40 4.28
CA ASP A 12 -21.37 -25.86 5.39
C ASP A 12 -22.53 -26.78 5.79
N LEU A 13 -22.46 -28.06 5.39
CA LEU A 13 -23.49 -29.06 5.67
C LEU A 13 -23.82 -29.19 7.16
N SER A 14 -22.83 -29.06 8.04
CA SER A 14 -23.02 -29.15 9.49
C SER A 14 -23.92 -28.03 10.03
N ALA A 15 -23.75 -26.80 9.52
CA ALA A 15 -24.58 -25.66 9.90
C ALA A 15 -26.01 -25.84 9.41
N ALA A 16 -26.19 -26.27 8.16
CA ALA A 16 -27.50 -26.57 7.60
C ALA A 16 -28.23 -27.67 8.39
N GLN A 17 -27.56 -28.76 8.74
CA GLN A 17 -28.15 -29.86 9.53
C GLN A 17 -28.53 -29.43 10.94
N ARG A 18 -27.72 -28.57 11.58
CA ARG A 18 -28.05 -28.01 12.89
C ARG A 18 -29.33 -27.17 12.82
N ILE A 19 -29.46 -26.32 11.80
CA ILE A 19 -30.66 -25.49 11.61
C ILE A 19 -31.86 -26.40 11.36
N SER A 20 -31.74 -27.41 10.50
CA SER A 20 -32.81 -28.40 10.28
C SER A 20 -33.24 -29.07 11.58
N ALA A 21 -32.31 -29.56 12.39
CA ALA A 21 -32.61 -30.21 13.67
C ALA A 21 -33.29 -29.28 14.68
N ALA A 22 -33.02 -27.97 14.62
CA ALA A 22 -33.65 -26.98 15.51
C ALA A 22 -35.11 -26.69 15.15
N VAL A 23 -35.51 -26.88 13.89
CA VAL A 23 -36.86 -26.53 13.38
C VAL A 23 -37.69 -27.74 12.93
N GLU A 24 -37.12 -28.96 12.97
CA GLU A 24 -37.66 -30.20 12.39
C GLU A 24 -39.06 -30.59 12.89
N ALA A 25 -39.44 -30.14 14.09
CA ALA A 25 -40.75 -30.45 14.67
C ALA A 25 -41.91 -29.85 13.86
N ASP A 26 -41.71 -28.69 13.23
CA ASP A 26 -42.77 -27.91 12.58
C ASP A 26 -42.48 -27.55 11.11
N ILE A 27 -41.21 -27.58 10.71
CA ILE A 27 -40.71 -27.14 9.40
C ILE A 27 -39.81 -28.22 8.80
N GLU A 28 -40.08 -28.60 7.55
CA GLU A 28 -39.23 -29.47 6.76
C GLU A 28 -38.30 -28.62 5.88
N LEU A 29 -36.98 -28.82 5.99
CA LEU A 29 -36.00 -28.13 5.15
C LEU A 29 -35.53 -29.03 4.01
N GLU A 30 -35.81 -28.63 2.78
CA GLU A 30 -35.24 -29.24 1.58
C GLU A 30 -33.82 -28.69 1.35
N HIS A 31 -32.83 -29.59 1.39
CA HIS A 31 -31.43 -29.22 1.27
C HIS A 31 -30.97 -29.09 -0.18
N TYR A 32 -30.35 -27.94 -0.50
CA TYR A 32 -29.78 -27.62 -1.80
C TYR A 32 -28.28 -27.31 -1.67
N PRO A 33 -27.42 -28.31 -1.45
CA PRO A 33 -25.99 -28.09 -1.34
C PRO A 33 -25.36 -27.79 -2.71
N VAL A 34 -24.44 -26.83 -2.72
CA VAL A 34 -23.69 -26.45 -3.93
C VAL A 34 -22.30 -27.05 -3.87
N GLY A 35 -21.95 -27.81 -4.92
CA GLY A 35 -20.64 -28.43 -5.06
C GLY A 35 -19.51 -27.43 -5.27
N ARG A 36 -18.27 -27.88 -5.06
CA ARG A 36 -17.05 -27.09 -5.22
C ARG A 36 -16.88 -26.54 -6.63
N ALA A 37 -16.10 -25.47 -6.77
CA ALA A 37 -15.86 -24.72 -8.02
C ALA A 37 -15.71 -25.52 -9.34
N ASN A 38 -15.13 -26.73 -9.28
CA ASN A 38 -14.84 -27.61 -10.44
C ASN A 38 -15.83 -28.77 -10.61
N ASP A 39 -16.84 -28.91 -9.75
CA ASP A 39 -17.76 -30.04 -9.70
C ASP A 39 -19.20 -29.56 -9.43
N GLY A 40 -20.19 -30.29 -9.93
CA GLY A 40 -21.61 -29.99 -9.71
C GLY A 40 -22.20 -28.85 -10.57
N GLU A 41 -23.51 -28.64 -10.37
CA GLU A 41 -24.33 -27.66 -11.09
C GLU A 41 -24.26 -26.27 -10.44
N LEU A 42 -24.63 -25.22 -11.19
CA LEU A 42 -24.78 -23.88 -10.62
C LEU A 42 -25.96 -23.85 -9.66
N LEU A 43 -25.88 -23.05 -8.59
CA LEU A 43 -26.99 -22.84 -7.66
C LEU A 43 -28.27 -22.37 -8.39
N THR A 44 -28.10 -21.56 -9.44
CA THR A 44 -29.19 -21.11 -10.31
C THR A 44 -29.89 -22.23 -11.05
N ASP A 45 -29.17 -23.32 -11.36
CA ASP A 45 -29.70 -24.49 -12.04
C ASP A 45 -30.39 -25.42 -11.05
N ILE A 46 -29.75 -25.63 -9.89
CA ILE A 46 -30.28 -26.40 -8.76
C ILE A 46 -31.64 -25.84 -8.32
N LEU A 47 -31.75 -24.51 -8.17
CA LEU A 47 -32.97 -23.84 -7.73
C LEU A 47 -33.93 -23.47 -8.88
N ARG A 48 -33.60 -23.78 -10.14
CA ARG A 48 -34.35 -23.32 -11.33
C ARG A 48 -35.85 -23.64 -11.31
N LYS A 49 -36.24 -24.72 -10.61
CA LYS A 49 -37.63 -25.19 -10.51
C LYS A 49 -38.25 -24.96 -9.13
N ASN A 50 -37.49 -24.44 -8.17
CA ASN A 50 -37.93 -24.26 -6.80
C ASN A 50 -38.56 -22.87 -6.63
N ARG A 51 -39.71 -22.81 -5.95
CA ARG A 51 -40.40 -21.56 -5.56
C ARG A 51 -40.70 -21.50 -4.06
N LEU A 52 -40.10 -22.40 -3.28
CA LEU A 52 -40.19 -22.38 -1.83
C LEU A 52 -39.48 -21.15 -1.28
N PRO A 53 -39.91 -20.62 -0.13
CA PRO A 53 -39.13 -19.63 0.60
C PRO A 53 -37.73 -20.18 0.89
N LEU A 54 -36.72 -19.33 0.75
CA LEU A 54 -35.32 -19.74 0.71
C LEU A 54 -34.56 -19.22 1.92
N ILE A 55 -33.93 -20.12 2.66
CA ILE A 55 -32.84 -19.81 3.57
C ILE A 55 -31.54 -19.90 2.77
N LEU A 56 -30.81 -18.80 2.66
CA LEU A 56 -29.52 -18.75 1.96
C LEU A 56 -28.41 -18.63 3.00
N LEU A 57 -27.61 -19.68 3.17
CA LEU A 57 -26.45 -19.64 4.08
C LEU A 57 -25.29 -18.91 3.40
N ILE A 58 -24.98 -17.72 3.89
CA ILE A 58 -23.89 -16.87 3.43
C ILE A 58 -22.65 -17.20 4.26
N SER A 59 -21.67 -17.86 3.63
CA SER A 59 -20.40 -18.25 4.23
C SER A 59 -19.24 -17.83 3.32
N ASP A 60 -18.01 -17.74 3.84
CA ASP A 60 -16.81 -17.57 2.99
C ASP A 60 -16.75 -18.63 1.89
N SER A 61 -17.11 -19.88 2.22
CA SER A 61 -17.17 -20.99 1.25
C SER A 61 -18.17 -20.70 0.13
N LEU A 62 -19.34 -20.14 0.43
CA LEU A 62 -20.34 -19.79 -0.56
C LEU A 62 -19.91 -18.58 -1.40
N LEU A 63 -19.45 -17.50 -0.74
CA LEU A 63 -19.07 -16.23 -1.39
C LEU A 63 -17.84 -16.35 -2.31
N THR A 64 -17.01 -17.38 -2.10
CA THR A 64 -15.85 -17.70 -2.93
C THR A 64 -16.07 -18.86 -3.91
N ASN A 65 -17.28 -19.45 -3.94
CA ASN A 65 -17.62 -20.55 -4.83
C ASN A 65 -18.30 -20.06 -6.12
N PRO A 66 -17.73 -20.31 -7.32
CA PRO A 66 -18.30 -19.81 -8.56
C PRO A 66 -19.60 -20.52 -8.94
N ASN A 67 -19.85 -21.75 -8.49
CA ASN A 67 -21.14 -22.41 -8.67
C ASN A 67 -22.25 -21.70 -7.90
N ALA A 68 -21.93 -21.12 -6.75
CA ALA A 68 -22.91 -20.44 -5.90
C ALA A 68 -23.15 -19.00 -6.39
N MET A 69 -22.07 -18.27 -6.67
CA MET A 69 -22.14 -16.84 -7.00
C MET A 69 -22.57 -16.56 -8.44
N GLN A 70 -22.27 -17.45 -9.40
CA GLN A 70 -22.59 -17.19 -10.80
C GLN A 70 -24.11 -17.21 -11.04
N GLY A 71 -24.66 -16.05 -11.40
CA GLY A 71 -26.08 -15.88 -11.72
C GLY A 71 -27.01 -15.89 -10.50
N LEU A 72 -26.46 -15.85 -9.28
CA LEU A 72 -27.23 -15.82 -8.02
C LEU A 72 -28.26 -14.69 -7.99
N ILE A 73 -27.92 -13.55 -8.59
CA ILE A 73 -28.84 -12.43 -8.78
C ILE A 73 -30.18 -12.85 -9.39
N GLY A 74 -30.17 -13.71 -10.40
CA GLY A 74 -31.38 -14.19 -11.05
C GLY A 74 -32.19 -15.19 -10.22
N VAL A 75 -31.61 -15.76 -9.15
CA VAL A 75 -32.37 -16.50 -8.13
C VAL A 75 -33.01 -15.52 -7.16
N MET A 76 -32.26 -14.50 -6.73
CA MET A 76 -32.74 -13.48 -5.79
C MET A 76 -33.88 -12.65 -6.36
N GLU A 77 -33.84 -12.33 -7.65
CA GLU A 77 -34.93 -11.63 -8.37
C GLU A 77 -36.21 -12.46 -8.55
N ARG A 78 -36.14 -13.80 -8.40
CA ARG A 78 -37.28 -14.71 -8.65
C ARG A 78 -37.94 -15.21 -7.37
N THR A 79 -37.27 -15.08 -6.24
CA THR A 79 -37.72 -15.58 -4.95
C THR A 79 -37.98 -14.40 -4.05
N ASP A 80 -39.27 -14.08 -3.83
CA ASP A 80 -39.68 -12.90 -3.06
C ASP A 80 -39.51 -13.08 -1.54
N GLN A 81 -39.09 -14.26 -1.08
CA GLN A 81 -38.95 -14.63 0.34
C GLN A 81 -37.60 -15.32 0.56
N ILE A 82 -36.58 -14.51 0.87
CA ILE A 82 -35.23 -14.97 1.14
C ILE A 82 -34.83 -14.52 2.54
N LEU A 83 -34.35 -15.47 3.35
CA LEU A 83 -33.67 -15.20 4.61
C LEU A 83 -32.15 -15.39 4.40
N PRO A 84 -31.39 -14.30 4.21
CA PRO A 84 -29.93 -14.36 4.18
C PRO A 84 -29.37 -14.61 5.59
N LEU A 85 -28.70 -15.74 5.80
CA LEU A 85 -28.11 -16.10 7.10
C LEU A 85 -26.59 -16.19 7.00
N VAL A 86 -25.88 -15.30 7.69
CA VAL A 86 -24.41 -15.31 7.73
C VAL A 86 -23.93 -16.33 8.77
N ILE A 87 -23.12 -17.27 8.31
CA ILE A 87 -22.51 -18.34 9.12
C ILE A 87 -20.99 -18.34 8.92
N ASP A 88 -20.26 -18.75 9.95
CA ASP A 88 -18.82 -19.02 9.81
C ASP A 88 -18.60 -20.27 8.93
N ALA A 89 -17.70 -20.14 7.97
CA ALA A 89 -17.32 -21.22 7.09
C ALA A 89 -16.32 -22.16 7.78
N HIS A 90 -16.35 -23.44 7.43
CA HIS A 90 -15.38 -24.41 7.96
C HIS A 90 -14.54 -24.97 6.82
N ARG A 91 -13.21 -24.85 6.93
CA ARG A 91 -12.28 -25.33 5.90
C ARG A 91 -11.32 -26.35 6.49
N LEU A 92 -11.08 -27.42 5.74
CA LEU A 92 -10.03 -28.38 6.08
C LEU A 92 -8.68 -27.77 5.70
N GLU A 93 -7.82 -27.56 6.69
CA GLU A 93 -6.47 -27.07 6.46
C GLU A 93 -5.62 -28.20 5.84
N PRO A 94 -5.11 -28.05 4.60
CA PRO A 94 -4.48 -29.17 3.88
C PRO A 94 -3.17 -29.68 4.48
N SER A 95 -2.52 -28.89 5.33
CA SER A 95 -1.24 -29.22 5.99
C SER A 95 -1.42 -30.03 7.27
N THR A 96 -2.49 -29.75 8.03
CA THR A 96 -2.75 -30.34 9.34
C THR A 96 -3.90 -31.35 9.30
N GLY A 97 -4.79 -31.22 8.32
CA GLY A 97 -6.06 -31.96 8.25
C GLY A 97 -7.10 -31.46 9.24
N GLU A 98 -6.81 -30.41 10.00
CA GLU A 98 -7.73 -29.84 10.99
C GLU A 98 -8.80 -28.98 10.31
N VAL A 99 -9.99 -28.95 10.90
CA VAL A 99 -11.08 -28.09 10.46
C VAL A 99 -10.93 -26.74 11.17
N ILE A 100 -10.60 -25.71 10.41
CA ILE A 100 -10.52 -24.32 10.90
C ILE A 100 -11.83 -23.59 10.63
N SER A 101 -12.27 -22.79 11.59
CA SER A 101 -13.39 -21.85 11.41
C SER A 101 -12.87 -20.58 10.74
N VAL A 102 -13.57 -20.14 9.70
CA VAL A 102 -13.30 -18.92 8.92
C VAL A 102 -14.48 -18.00 9.12
N GLU A 103 -14.23 -16.88 9.78
CA GLU A 103 -15.25 -15.86 10.03
C GLU A 103 -15.77 -15.30 8.71
N THR A 104 -17.09 -15.28 8.53
CA THR A 104 -17.74 -14.67 7.37
C THR A 104 -18.26 -13.29 7.72
N ARG A 105 -17.87 -12.26 6.95
CA ARG A 105 -18.33 -10.88 7.15
C ARG A 105 -19.00 -10.36 5.88
N LEU A 106 -20.29 -10.03 5.95
CA LEU A 106 -21.02 -9.37 4.87
C LEU A 106 -22.15 -8.54 5.49
N PHE A 107 -21.79 -7.47 6.20
CA PHE A 107 -22.76 -6.62 6.90
C PHE A 107 -22.68 -5.15 6.45
N ASP A 108 -21.57 -4.75 5.85
CA ASP A 108 -21.41 -3.40 5.31
C ASP A 108 -20.64 -3.35 3.99
N ARG A 109 -20.56 -2.15 3.39
CA ARG A 109 -19.89 -1.94 2.10
C ARG A 109 -18.38 -2.21 2.13
N THR A 110 -17.74 -2.17 3.29
CA THR A 110 -16.32 -2.50 3.45
C THR A 110 -16.09 -4.00 3.25
N ASP A 111 -17.02 -4.83 3.72
CA ASP A 111 -16.98 -6.28 3.54
C ASP A 111 -17.14 -6.69 2.06
N VAL A 112 -17.92 -5.94 1.28
CA VAL A 112 -18.05 -6.16 -0.18
C VAL A 112 -16.68 -6.09 -0.87
N MET A 113 -15.85 -5.14 -0.48
CA MET A 113 -14.53 -4.94 -1.07
C MET A 113 -13.60 -6.13 -0.85
N HIS A 114 -13.75 -6.86 0.26
CA HIS A 114 -12.99 -8.07 0.54
C HIS A 114 -13.26 -9.15 -0.52
N TYR A 115 -14.53 -9.49 -0.75
CA TYR A 115 -14.93 -10.51 -1.71
C TYR A 115 -14.77 -10.04 -3.16
N LEU A 116 -15.00 -8.76 -3.45
CA LEU A 116 -14.72 -8.19 -4.77
C LEU A 116 -13.24 -8.37 -5.15
N SER A 117 -12.34 -8.07 -4.20
CA SER A 117 -10.89 -8.24 -4.39
C SER A 117 -10.53 -9.73 -4.58
N HIS A 118 -11.13 -10.63 -3.80
CA HIS A 118 -10.95 -12.09 -3.98
C HIS A 118 -11.22 -12.52 -5.43
N TRP A 119 -12.35 -12.12 -6.02
CA TRP A 119 -12.73 -12.51 -7.37
C TRP A 119 -11.84 -11.91 -8.46
N GLN A 120 -11.44 -10.64 -8.30
CA GLN A 120 -10.50 -9.97 -9.21
C GLN A 120 -9.13 -10.65 -9.19
N ASP A 121 -8.58 -10.88 -7.99
CA ASP A 121 -7.29 -11.54 -7.82
C ASP A 121 -7.33 -12.97 -8.36
N ARG A 122 -8.40 -13.72 -8.08
CA ARG A 122 -8.57 -15.09 -8.56
C ARG A 122 -8.60 -15.19 -10.08
N TYR A 123 -9.29 -14.25 -10.75
CA TYR A 123 -9.31 -14.19 -12.22
C TYR A 123 -7.93 -13.86 -12.80
N ILE A 124 -7.22 -12.88 -12.21
CA ILE A 124 -5.88 -12.48 -12.63
C ILE A 124 -4.88 -13.62 -12.45
N GLU A 125 -4.91 -14.32 -11.32
CA GLU A 125 -4.08 -15.48 -11.03
C GLU A 125 -4.28 -16.60 -12.06
N LEU A 126 -5.54 -17.01 -12.29
CA LEU A 126 -5.85 -18.08 -13.23
C LEU A 126 -5.48 -17.68 -14.66
N ARG A 127 -5.76 -16.45 -15.10
CA ARG A 127 -5.37 -15.97 -16.44
C ARG A 127 -3.85 -16.05 -16.67
N ARG A 128 -3.04 -15.83 -15.62
CA ARG A 128 -1.57 -15.89 -15.69
C ARG A 128 -1.02 -17.34 -15.70
N GLY A 129 -1.81 -18.33 -15.28
CA GLY A 129 -1.42 -19.74 -15.19
C GLY A 129 -1.86 -20.64 -16.36
N GLY A 130 -2.53 -20.10 -17.37
CA GLY A 130 -3.12 -20.90 -18.46
C GLY A 130 -2.14 -21.63 -19.38
N ASP A 131 -0.87 -21.22 -19.39
CA ASP A 131 0.18 -21.81 -20.24
C ASP A 131 0.80 -23.10 -19.65
N ASP A 132 0.37 -23.53 -18.46
CA ASP A 132 0.93 -24.70 -17.76
C ASP A 132 0.18 -26.02 -18.06
N TYR A 133 -0.94 -26.00 -18.81
CA TYR A 133 -1.70 -27.21 -19.20
C TYR A 133 -1.29 -27.71 -20.59
N THR A 134 -0.78 -28.94 -20.68
CA THR A 134 -0.15 -29.48 -21.91
C THR A 134 -1.07 -30.33 -22.78
N ASP A 135 -2.18 -30.86 -22.24
CA ASP A 135 -3.15 -31.67 -23.01
C ASP A 135 -4.46 -30.92 -23.32
N ALA A 136 -5.09 -31.27 -24.44
CA ALA A 136 -6.26 -30.57 -24.97
C ALA A 136 -7.52 -30.67 -24.09
N VAL A 137 -7.66 -31.75 -23.31
CA VAL A 137 -8.82 -31.98 -22.42
C VAL A 137 -8.70 -31.07 -21.20
N SER A 138 -7.52 -31.03 -20.56
CA SER A 138 -7.23 -30.13 -19.45
C SER A 138 -7.29 -28.66 -19.87
N GLN A 139 -6.83 -28.31 -21.08
CA GLN A 139 -6.97 -26.95 -21.61
C GLN A 139 -8.43 -26.56 -21.86
N HIS A 140 -9.28 -27.47 -22.31
CA HIS A 140 -10.69 -27.20 -22.51
C HIS A 140 -11.42 -26.99 -21.17
N ALA A 141 -11.20 -27.89 -20.21
CA ALA A 141 -11.74 -27.77 -18.85
C ALA A 141 -11.25 -26.49 -18.15
N PHE A 142 -9.97 -26.17 -18.29
CA PHE A 142 -9.40 -24.94 -17.75
C PHE A 142 -9.98 -23.68 -18.41
N LYS A 143 -10.16 -23.66 -19.74
CA LYS A 143 -10.79 -22.53 -20.44
C LYS A 143 -12.26 -22.36 -20.04
N ALA A 144 -12.99 -23.45 -19.82
CA ALA A 144 -14.35 -23.41 -19.30
C ALA A 144 -14.38 -22.85 -17.87
N TYR A 145 -13.48 -23.30 -17.00
CA TYR A 145 -13.35 -22.80 -15.64
C TYR A 145 -12.92 -21.33 -15.58
N LEU A 146 -11.93 -20.92 -16.38
CA LEU A 146 -11.50 -19.52 -16.48
C LEU A 146 -12.62 -18.61 -16.98
N ARG A 147 -13.45 -19.09 -17.92
CA ARG A 147 -14.64 -18.36 -18.38
C ARG A 147 -15.64 -18.18 -17.24
N LYS A 148 -15.91 -19.24 -16.49
CA LYS A 148 -16.78 -19.23 -15.31
C LYS A 148 -16.33 -18.18 -14.29
N ILE A 149 -15.06 -18.21 -13.89
CA ILE A 149 -14.47 -17.23 -12.96
C ILE A 149 -14.56 -15.80 -13.51
N ARG A 150 -14.32 -15.60 -14.81
CA ARG A 150 -14.48 -14.29 -15.45
C ARG A 150 -15.92 -13.78 -15.34
N GLU A 151 -16.89 -14.61 -15.70
CA GLU A 151 -18.31 -14.26 -15.67
C GLU A 151 -18.75 -13.93 -14.24
N THR A 152 -18.35 -14.73 -13.26
CA THR A 152 -18.59 -14.43 -11.84
C THR A 152 -17.95 -13.10 -11.44
N SER A 153 -16.67 -12.86 -11.78
CA SER A 153 -15.95 -11.63 -11.37
C SER A 153 -16.55 -10.34 -11.93
N VAL A 154 -17.27 -10.39 -13.06
CA VAL A 154 -17.90 -9.22 -13.68
C VAL A 154 -19.21 -8.86 -13.00
N GLY A 155 -19.95 -9.84 -12.47
CA GLY A 155 -21.26 -9.62 -11.83
C GLY A 155 -21.25 -9.70 -10.31
N VAL A 156 -20.11 -9.99 -9.68
CA VAL A 156 -20.07 -10.26 -8.23
C VAL A 156 -20.36 -9.04 -7.37
N GLU A 157 -20.00 -7.84 -7.83
CA GLU A 157 -20.30 -6.59 -7.12
C GLU A 157 -21.81 -6.43 -6.94
N GLU A 158 -22.58 -6.58 -8.02
CA GLU A 158 -24.04 -6.49 -8.01
C GLU A 158 -24.68 -7.56 -7.11
N VAL A 159 -24.16 -8.80 -7.13
CA VAL A 159 -24.63 -9.89 -6.25
C VAL A 159 -24.38 -9.55 -4.77
N LEU A 160 -23.19 -9.06 -4.43
CA LEU A 160 -22.82 -8.73 -3.06
C LEU A 160 -23.62 -7.54 -2.53
N GLU A 161 -23.81 -6.49 -3.34
CA GLU A 161 -24.66 -5.35 -2.98
C GLU A 161 -26.10 -5.79 -2.73
N GLN A 162 -26.66 -6.65 -3.59
CA GLN A 162 -28.02 -7.12 -3.38
C GLN A 162 -28.15 -8.05 -2.17
N LEU A 163 -27.12 -8.83 -1.84
CA LEU A 163 -27.12 -9.64 -0.61
C LEU A 163 -27.11 -8.76 0.64
N LEU A 164 -26.38 -7.64 0.62
CA LEU A 164 -26.44 -6.65 1.70
C LEU A 164 -27.79 -5.97 1.81
N ASP A 165 -28.43 -5.64 0.68
CA ASP A 165 -29.76 -5.02 0.66
C ASP A 165 -30.86 -5.94 1.23
N LEU A 166 -30.62 -7.25 1.31
CA LEU A 166 -31.53 -8.20 1.98
C LEU A 166 -31.39 -8.22 3.52
N ASP A 167 -30.51 -7.40 4.09
CA ASP A 167 -30.25 -7.29 5.54
C ASP A 167 -29.82 -8.64 6.17
N PRO A 168 -28.60 -9.11 5.85
CA PRO A 168 -28.10 -10.42 6.28
C PRO A 168 -28.08 -10.59 7.80
N LEU A 169 -28.74 -11.66 8.28
CA LEU A 169 -28.84 -11.97 9.70
C LEU A 169 -27.65 -12.84 10.16
N PRO A 170 -26.95 -12.51 11.26
CA PRO A 170 -25.96 -13.40 11.85
C PRO A 170 -26.59 -14.66 12.47
N ASP A 171 -25.96 -15.83 12.32
CA ASP A 171 -26.44 -17.08 12.96
C ASP A 171 -26.53 -17.00 14.49
N ARG A 172 -25.72 -16.17 15.12
CA ARG A 172 -25.83 -15.90 16.55
C ARG A 172 -27.17 -15.25 16.89
N GLU A 173 -27.58 -14.24 16.14
CA GLU A 173 -28.85 -13.53 16.36
C GLU A 173 -30.04 -14.43 16.05
N LEU A 174 -29.94 -15.28 15.02
CA LEU A 174 -30.95 -16.31 14.76
C LEU A 174 -31.16 -17.23 15.98
N ARG A 175 -30.07 -17.63 16.64
CA ARG A 175 -30.12 -18.48 17.84
C ARG A 175 -30.66 -17.73 19.06
N GLU A 176 -30.28 -16.47 19.24
CA GLU A 176 -30.79 -15.62 20.33
C GLU A 176 -32.28 -15.32 20.16
N ALA A 177 -32.79 -15.32 18.92
CA ALA A 177 -34.20 -15.21 18.58
C ALA A 177 -34.95 -16.55 18.56
N ASP A 178 -34.37 -17.63 19.11
CA ASP A 178 -34.97 -18.98 19.12
C ASP A 178 -35.47 -19.44 17.74
N TYR A 179 -34.74 -19.09 16.67
CA TYR A 179 -35.05 -19.39 15.28
C TYR A 179 -36.34 -18.75 14.73
N ASP A 180 -36.96 -17.79 15.43
CA ASP A 180 -38.19 -17.10 15.03
C ASP A 180 -38.19 -16.60 13.56
N PRO A 181 -37.11 -15.97 13.04
CA PRO A 181 -37.06 -15.59 11.62
C PRO A 181 -37.35 -16.72 10.63
N ILE A 182 -37.01 -17.98 10.95
CA ILE A 182 -37.32 -19.15 10.10
C ILE A 182 -38.81 -19.51 10.19
N TYR A 183 -39.42 -19.39 11.37
CA TYR A 183 -40.87 -19.60 11.55
C TYR A 183 -41.67 -18.52 10.83
N GLN A 184 -41.23 -17.26 10.89
CA GLN A 184 -41.82 -16.15 10.14
C GLN A 184 -41.73 -16.39 8.62
N LEU A 185 -40.56 -16.84 8.13
CA LEU A 185 -40.39 -17.21 6.72
C LEU A 185 -41.33 -18.36 6.32
N ALA A 186 -41.59 -19.30 7.22
CA ALA A 186 -42.53 -20.41 7.03
C ALA A 186 -44.02 -20.03 7.17
N GLY A 187 -44.33 -18.79 7.55
CA GLY A 187 -45.69 -18.32 7.83
C GLY A 187 -46.30 -18.97 9.09
N LEU A 188 -45.47 -19.39 10.04
CA LEU A 188 -45.86 -20.02 11.30
C LEU A 188 -45.62 -19.05 12.49
N PRO A 189 -46.40 -19.17 13.57
CA PRO A 189 -46.13 -18.41 14.79
C PRO A 189 -44.83 -18.86 15.46
N ALA A 190 -44.14 -17.93 16.11
CA ALA A 190 -42.94 -18.21 16.89
C ALA A 190 -43.19 -19.29 17.96
N PRO A 191 -42.23 -20.20 18.21
CA PRO A 191 -42.34 -21.16 19.32
C PRO A 191 -42.37 -20.43 20.67
N GLU A 192 -43.19 -20.89 21.62
CA GLU A 192 -43.18 -20.34 22.99
C GLU A 192 -41.84 -20.67 23.68
N PRO A 193 -41.18 -19.70 24.35
CA PRO A 193 -39.87 -19.92 24.97
C PRO A 193 -39.95 -21.00 26.03
N ALA A 194 -39.05 -21.99 25.94
CA ALA A 194 -38.97 -23.08 26.90
C ALA A 194 -38.57 -22.54 28.30
N GLN A 195 -39.46 -22.69 29.29
CA GLN A 195 -39.17 -22.36 30.68
C GLN A 195 -38.00 -23.21 31.19
N GLN A 196 -36.80 -22.62 31.29
CA GLN A 196 -35.65 -23.27 31.90
C GLN A 196 -35.85 -23.38 33.41
N HIS A 197 -35.80 -24.62 33.91
CA HIS A 197 -35.88 -24.97 35.32
C HIS A 197 -34.75 -24.31 36.12
N GLN A 198 -35.15 -23.64 37.22
CA GLN A 198 -34.30 -23.14 38.28
C GLN A 198 -33.57 -24.30 38.99
N GLU A 199 -32.25 -24.22 39.07
CA GLU A 199 -31.51 -24.78 40.21
C GLU A 199 -30.92 -23.63 41.04
N GLU A 200 -31.33 -23.63 42.30
CA GLU A 200 -31.00 -22.67 43.35
C GLU A 200 -29.51 -22.72 43.70
N SER A 201 -28.86 -21.56 43.79
CA SER A 201 -27.85 -21.35 44.81
C SER A 201 -27.92 -19.90 45.30
N THR A 202 -28.21 -19.79 46.58
CA THR A 202 -28.54 -18.60 47.33
C THR A 202 -27.28 -17.91 47.84
N ALA A 203 -27.15 -16.60 47.57
CA ALA A 203 -26.56 -15.64 48.48
C ALA A 203 -26.97 -14.22 48.07
N SER A 204 -27.93 -13.67 48.81
CA SER A 204 -28.28 -12.24 48.91
C SER A 204 -27.05 -11.39 49.29
N ALA A 205 -26.96 -10.09 49.08
CA ALA A 205 -27.97 -9.04 49.21
C ALA A 205 -27.39 -7.76 48.53
N ALA A 206 -28.21 -7.02 47.76
CA ALA A 206 -28.79 -5.71 48.12
C ALA A 206 -27.75 -4.57 48.17
N GLU A 207 -27.95 -3.38 47.60
CA GLU A 207 -29.19 -2.68 47.28
C GLU A 207 -28.88 -1.45 46.41
N GLN A 208 -29.95 -0.93 45.81
CA GLN A 208 -30.05 0.14 44.83
C GLN A 208 -29.75 1.54 45.40
N SER A 209 -29.30 2.46 44.53
CA SER A 209 -29.98 3.76 44.42
C SER A 209 -29.80 4.35 43.02
N GLU A 210 -30.94 4.67 42.41
CA GLU A 210 -31.13 5.33 41.13
C GLU A 210 -30.83 6.83 41.22
N GLY A 211 -30.57 7.47 40.06
CA GLY A 211 -30.81 8.90 39.95
C GLY A 211 -30.22 9.63 38.74
N GLY A 212 -30.87 9.54 37.58
CA GLY A 212 -31.30 10.75 36.85
C GLY A 212 -30.36 11.41 35.85
N ALA A 213 -30.51 10.99 34.59
CA ALA A 213 -30.39 11.71 33.31
C ALA A 213 -30.16 13.25 33.28
N SER A 214 -29.23 13.69 32.41
CA SER A 214 -29.53 14.31 31.10
C SER A 214 -28.35 15.13 30.56
N GLY A 215 -28.13 15.12 29.24
CA GLY A 215 -27.49 16.24 28.54
C GLY A 215 -26.35 15.93 27.56
N ALA A 216 -26.72 15.74 26.29
CA ALA A 216 -26.07 16.28 25.09
C ALA A 216 -24.61 15.92 24.73
N GLY A 217 -24.46 15.14 23.64
CA GLY A 217 -23.94 15.68 22.38
C GLY A 217 -22.43 15.60 22.08
N VAL A 218 -22.15 15.14 20.85
CA VAL A 218 -21.17 15.71 19.90
C VAL A 218 -19.77 15.04 19.79
N THR A 219 -19.66 14.27 18.69
CA THR A 219 -18.57 14.14 17.68
C THR A 219 -17.28 13.37 17.95
N MET A 220 -17.02 12.49 16.97
CA MET A 220 -15.75 11.83 16.65
C MET A 220 -14.65 12.80 16.20
N ARG A 221 -13.46 12.69 16.79
CA ARG A 221 -12.17 12.44 16.12
C ARG A 221 -11.06 12.18 17.16
N ASP A 222 -10.04 11.46 16.71
CA ASP A 222 -8.74 11.15 17.33
C ASP A 222 -8.62 9.81 18.07
N LYS A 223 -8.16 8.80 17.32
CA LYS A 223 -7.56 7.57 17.86
C LYS A 223 -6.05 7.62 17.65
N VAL A 224 -5.36 8.30 18.57
CA VAL A 224 -4.09 7.80 19.09
C VAL A 224 -4.46 6.71 20.09
N ALA A 225 -3.76 5.58 20.08
CA ALA A 225 -3.98 4.53 21.06
C ALA A 225 -3.58 5.07 22.45
N ASP A 226 -4.57 5.55 23.18
CA ASP A 226 -4.46 5.95 24.57
C ASP A 226 -4.25 4.70 25.43
N HIS A 227 -3.02 4.49 25.90
CA HIS A 227 -2.73 3.62 27.05
C HIS A 227 -2.51 4.46 28.32
N SER A 228 -3.22 5.58 28.50
CA SER A 228 -3.31 6.22 29.81
C SER A 228 -4.36 5.51 30.65
N GLY A 229 -3.90 4.55 31.46
CA GLY A 229 -4.79 3.69 32.23
C GLY A 229 -4.19 3.14 33.51
N ASN A 230 -3.53 3.97 34.34
CA ASN A 230 -3.51 3.90 35.82
C ASN A 230 -2.35 4.70 36.44
N ASP A 231 -2.22 5.98 36.15
CA ASP A 231 -1.32 6.82 36.96
C ASP A 231 -2.02 7.20 38.28
N ARG A 232 -1.38 6.84 39.40
CA ARG A 232 -1.79 7.33 40.73
C ARG A 232 -1.67 8.86 40.75
N PRO A 233 -2.62 9.59 41.33
CA PRO A 233 -2.50 11.04 41.41
C PRO A 233 -1.28 11.42 42.26
N GLY A 234 -0.24 11.97 41.61
CA GLY A 234 1.00 12.45 42.24
C GLY A 234 2.29 11.73 41.85
N SER A 235 2.27 10.68 41.04
CA SER A 235 3.47 9.99 40.53
C SER A 235 3.89 10.50 39.15
N GLU A 236 5.19 10.52 38.85
CA GLU A 236 5.74 11.03 37.58
C GLU A 236 5.33 10.12 36.40
N PRO A 237 4.88 10.63 35.24
CA PRO A 237 4.42 9.81 34.12
C PRO A 237 5.47 8.81 33.61
N ALA A 238 5.06 7.58 33.28
CA ALA A 238 5.97 6.51 32.83
C ALA A 238 6.83 6.92 31.63
N ASP A 239 6.27 7.62 30.65
CA ASP A 239 7.00 8.12 29.48
C ASP A 239 8.15 9.08 29.86
N ALA A 240 8.01 9.84 30.94
CA ALA A 240 9.05 10.75 31.41
C ALA A 240 10.24 9.97 32.00
N ILE A 241 9.95 8.90 32.74
CA ILE A 241 10.95 7.96 33.30
C ILE A 241 11.69 7.27 32.14
N ILE A 242 10.96 6.72 31.16
CA ILE A 242 11.53 6.04 29.99
C ILE A 242 12.46 6.96 29.20
N ARG A 243 12.01 8.17 28.84
CA ARG A 243 12.84 9.13 28.10
C ARG A 243 14.08 9.56 28.87
N ARG A 244 13.99 9.66 30.21
CA ARG A 244 15.14 10.01 31.05
C ARG A 244 16.16 8.88 31.08
N ALA A 245 15.72 7.65 31.28
CA ALA A 245 16.58 6.47 31.29
C ALA A 245 17.35 6.32 29.96
N TRP A 246 16.67 6.43 28.81
CA TRP A 246 17.35 6.34 27.51
C TRP A 246 18.39 7.44 27.30
N ARG A 247 18.10 8.70 27.70
CA ARG A 247 19.11 9.77 27.67
C ARG A 247 20.33 9.50 28.55
N MET A 248 20.14 8.86 29.71
CA MET A 248 21.25 8.46 30.60
C MET A 248 22.09 7.36 29.94
N SER A 249 21.44 6.37 29.34
CA SER A 249 22.11 5.30 28.58
C SER A 249 22.92 5.86 27.42
N ASP A 250 22.36 6.77 26.62
CA ASP A 250 23.05 7.44 25.50
C ASP A 250 24.25 8.28 25.94
N ALA A 251 24.22 8.81 27.17
CA ALA A 251 25.33 9.53 27.78
C ALA A 251 26.42 8.60 28.35
N GLY A 252 26.24 7.28 28.26
CA GLY A 252 27.16 6.26 28.77
C GLY A 252 26.92 5.85 30.23
N ASN A 253 25.82 6.29 30.85
CA ASN A 253 25.45 6.00 32.24
C ASN A 253 24.40 4.87 32.31
N THR A 254 24.72 3.72 31.70
CA THR A 254 23.76 2.60 31.54
C THR A 254 23.25 2.02 32.87
N GLU A 255 24.08 1.95 33.91
CA GLU A 255 23.63 1.41 35.22
C GLU A 255 22.63 2.35 35.89
N GLU A 256 22.87 3.67 35.85
CA GLU A 256 21.94 4.68 36.40
C GLU A 256 20.62 4.67 35.61
N ALA A 257 20.68 4.46 34.29
CA ALA A 257 19.50 4.30 33.45
C ALA A 257 18.67 3.05 33.80
N LEU A 258 19.34 1.94 34.13
CA LEU A 258 18.68 0.71 34.57
C LEU A 258 18.06 0.87 35.97
N GLU A 259 18.73 1.59 36.88
CA GLU A 259 18.19 1.93 38.20
C GLU A 259 16.90 2.75 38.06
N GLU A 260 16.91 3.78 37.21
CA GLU A 260 15.75 4.63 36.91
C GLU A 260 14.53 3.81 36.41
N LEU A 261 14.75 2.90 35.46
CA LEU A 261 13.68 1.99 34.98
C LEU A 261 13.27 0.96 36.04
N THR A 262 14.18 0.54 36.92
CA THR A 262 13.86 -0.37 38.02
C THR A 262 12.91 0.29 39.00
N GLU A 263 13.22 1.51 39.44
CA GLU A 263 12.34 2.29 40.33
C GLU A 263 10.97 2.53 39.70
N GLY A 264 10.93 2.88 38.41
CA GLY A 264 9.68 3.08 37.67
C GLY A 264 8.79 1.82 37.64
N ARG A 265 9.40 0.64 37.45
CA ARG A 265 8.70 -0.67 37.47
C ARG A 265 8.27 -1.08 38.85
N GLU A 266 9.05 -0.80 39.89
CA GLU A 266 8.67 -1.08 41.28
C GLU A 266 7.48 -0.22 41.74
N ASP A 267 7.43 1.05 41.32
CA ASP A 267 6.29 1.94 41.57
C ASP A 267 5.04 1.51 40.76
N ARG A 268 5.24 0.96 39.55
CA ARG A 268 4.18 0.55 38.62
C ARG A 268 4.39 -0.87 38.07
N PRO A 269 4.19 -1.91 38.91
CA PRO A 269 4.49 -3.29 38.51
C PRO A 269 3.59 -3.85 37.41
N GLU A 270 2.45 -3.21 37.11
CA GLU A 270 1.52 -3.64 36.05
C GLU A 270 1.75 -2.91 34.71
N HIS A 271 2.70 -1.97 34.64
CA HIS A 271 2.87 -1.12 33.45
C HIS A 271 3.78 -1.79 32.40
N ALA A 272 3.18 -2.48 31.44
CA ALA A 272 3.88 -3.28 30.42
C ALA A 272 5.05 -2.57 29.72
N GLU A 273 4.86 -1.31 29.30
CA GLU A 273 5.89 -0.58 28.57
C GLU A 273 7.18 -0.38 29.39
N LEU A 274 7.08 -0.15 30.71
CA LEU A 274 8.25 0.00 31.57
C LEU A 274 9.04 -1.30 31.67
N HIS A 275 8.34 -2.44 31.76
CA HIS A 275 8.96 -3.77 31.73
C HIS A 275 9.61 -4.08 30.38
N TYR A 276 8.94 -3.75 29.27
CA TYR A 276 9.49 -3.89 27.92
C TYR A 276 10.77 -3.06 27.73
N GLN A 277 10.72 -1.76 28.07
CA GLN A 277 11.85 -0.83 27.92
C GLN A 277 13.04 -1.21 28.81
N TYR A 278 12.79 -1.70 30.03
CA TYR A 278 13.85 -2.23 30.89
C TYR A 278 14.52 -3.46 30.28
N ALA A 279 13.73 -4.41 29.77
CA ALA A 279 14.29 -5.59 29.13
C ALA A 279 15.07 -5.26 27.85
N LEU A 280 14.58 -4.29 27.08
CA LEU A 280 15.28 -3.77 25.91
C LEU A 280 16.63 -3.19 26.35
N MET A 281 16.66 -2.30 27.34
CA MET A 281 17.91 -1.70 27.83
C MET A 281 18.91 -2.74 28.38
N LEU A 282 18.43 -3.77 29.09
CA LEU A 282 19.26 -4.89 29.52
C LEU A 282 19.92 -5.61 28.34
N ALA A 283 19.18 -5.82 27.24
CA ALA A 283 19.68 -6.49 26.06
C ALA A 283 20.64 -5.61 25.24
N LEU A 284 20.29 -4.35 25.01
CA LEU A 284 20.99 -3.47 24.06
C LEU A 284 22.20 -2.79 24.69
N ALA A 285 22.02 -2.21 25.88
CA ALA A 285 23.00 -1.32 26.48
C ALA A 285 23.90 -2.03 27.51
N ALA A 286 23.35 -2.97 28.27
CA ALA A 286 24.07 -3.65 29.35
C ALA A 286 24.66 -5.02 28.95
N ASP A 287 24.33 -5.55 27.76
CA ASP A 287 24.74 -6.88 27.28
C ASP A 287 24.31 -8.02 28.23
N ARG A 288 23.18 -7.83 28.94
CA ARG A 288 22.63 -8.76 29.94
C ARG A 288 21.47 -9.57 29.35
N ILE A 289 21.76 -10.36 28.32
CA ILE A 289 20.76 -11.10 27.52
C ILE A 289 19.87 -12.02 28.37
N ASP A 290 20.44 -12.75 29.35
CA ASP A 290 19.65 -13.67 30.19
C ASP A 290 18.69 -12.94 31.15
N ALA A 291 19.10 -11.76 31.64
CA ALA A 291 18.22 -10.93 32.45
C ALA A 291 17.07 -10.36 31.59
N ALA A 292 17.37 -9.88 30.38
CA ALA A 292 16.37 -9.41 29.42
C ALA A 292 15.36 -10.51 29.05
N ARG A 293 15.83 -11.75 28.84
CA ARG A 293 14.95 -12.91 28.56
C ARG A 293 14.01 -13.21 29.73
N THR A 294 14.53 -13.15 30.95
CA THR A 294 13.74 -13.40 32.17
C THR A 294 12.62 -12.37 32.27
N GLU A 295 12.96 -11.09 32.08
CA GLU A 295 12.02 -9.98 32.12
C GLU A 295 10.93 -10.09 31.04
N ILE A 296 11.31 -10.31 29.78
CA ILE A 296 10.34 -10.44 28.69
C ILE A 296 9.45 -11.68 28.85
N THR A 297 9.97 -12.77 29.42
CA THR A 297 9.17 -13.96 29.70
C THR A 297 8.09 -13.67 30.74
N GLU A 298 8.44 -12.91 31.79
CA GLU A 298 7.49 -12.48 32.79
C GLU A 298 6.43 -11.53 32.22
N LEU A 299 6.85 -10.55 31.42
CA LEU A 299 5.94 -9.64 30.71
C LEU A 299 4.94 -10.42 29.85
N LEU A 300 5.42 -11.34 29.01
CA LEU A 300 4.56 -12.15 28.13
C LEU A 300 3.67 -13.16 28.89
N THR A 301 3.98 -13.45 30.15
CA THR A 301 3.09 -14.26 31.00
C THR A 301 1.86 -13.45 31.42
N ARG A 302 2.03 -12.15 31.63
CA ARG A 302 0.94 -11.22 32.00
C ARG A 302 0.20 -10.70 30.77
N GLU A 303 0.95 -10.38 29.70
CA GLU A 303 0.43 -9.87 28.43
C GLU A 303 0.88 -10.74 27.24
N PRO A 304 0.23 -11.89 26.99
CA PRO A 304 0.64 -12.85 25.97
C PRO A 304 0.60 -12.34 24.52
N ASN A 305 -0.04 -11.19 24.27
CA ASN A 305 -0.26 -10.62 22.94
C ASN A 305 0.52 -9.32 22.69
N HIS A 306 1.41 -8.92 23.59
CA HIS A 306 2.22 -7.71 23.42
C HIS A 306 3.21 -7.88 22.25
N ALA A 307 3.02 -7.09 21.20
CA ALA A 307 3.65 -7.34 19.90
C ALA A 307 5.18 -7.16 19.94
N GLU A 308 5.63 -6.05 20.52
CA GLU A 308 7.02 -5.65 20.67
C GLU A 308 7.78 -6.63 21.58
N ALA A 309 7.16 -7.05 22.68
CA ALA A 309 7.72 -8.05 23.58
C ALA A 309 7.86 -9.43 22.90
N LEU A 310 6.88 -9.85 22.08
CA LEU A 310 6.97 -11.09 21.29
C LEU A 310 8.10 -11.02 20.25
N PHE A 311 8.27 -9.88 19.59
CA PHE A 311 9.35 -9.69 18.63
C PHE A 311 10.73 -9.76 19.31
N LEU A 312 10.92 -9.01 20.40
CA LEU A 312 12.16 -9.00 21.18
C LEU A 312 12.46 -10.37 21.79
N ALA A 313 11.46 -11.08 22.32
CA ALA A 313 11.62 -12.44 22.81
C ALA A 313 12.19 -13.37 21.74
N GLY A 314 11.70 -13.25 20.50
CA GLY A 314 12.18 -14.04 19.38
C GLY A 314 13.66 -13.76 19.05
N GLU A 315 14.07 -12.49 19.02
CA GLU A 315 15.47 -12.10 18.81
C GLU A 315 16.39 -12.62 19.92
N LEU A 316 15.97 -12.49 21.19
CA LEU A 316 16.74 -12.98 22.34
C LEU A 316 16.90 -14.50 22.33
N HIS A 317 15.83 -15.24 21.98
CA HIS A 317 15.91 -16.70 21.84
C HIS A 317 16.75 -17.12 20.63
N LEU A 318 16.68 -16.39 19.51
CA LEU A 318 17.56 -16.64 18.36
C LEU A 318 19.03 -16.48 18.76
N ALA A 319 19.38 -15.39 19.48
CA ALA A 319 20.73 -15.13 19.95
C ALA A 319 21.23 -16.21 20.92
N ALA A 320 20.34 -16.76 21.76
CA ALA A 320 20.65 -17.86 22.67
C ALA A 320 20.74 -19.24 21.97
N GLY A 321 20.38 -19.33 20.68
CA GLY A 321 20.31 -20.59 19.94
C GLY A 321 19.05 -21.42 20.21
N ASP A 322 18.06 -20.85 20.89
CA ASP A 322 16.77 -21.47 21.20
C ASP A 322 15.78 -21.34 20.01
N TYR A 323 16.12 -21.91 18.85
CA TYR A 323 15.40 -21.70 17.59
C TYR A 323 13.91 -22.04 17.63
N LEU A 324 13.51 -23.05 18.42
CA LEU A 324 12.11 -23.45 18.56
C LEU A 324 11.29 -22.39 19.31
N LEU A 325 11.85 -21.83 20.39
CA LEU A 325 11.19 -20.76 21.13
C LEU A 325 11.14 -19.48 20.29
N ALA A 326 12.23 -19.14 19.60
CA ALA A 326 12.25 -18.01 18.67
C ALA A 326 11.12 -18.12 17.63
N ARG A 327 10.98 -19.31 17.02
CA ARG A 327 9.88 -19.63 16.08
C ARG A 327 8.52 -19.42 16.73
N GLN A 328 8.28 -19.99 17.91
CA GLN A 328 6.98 -19.89 18.59
C GLN A 328 6.59 -18.43 18.91
N ARG A 329 7.54 -17.62 19.39
CA ARG A 329 7.28 -16.20 19.69
C ARG A 329 6.93 -15.40 18.45
N TRP A 330 7.68 -15.56 17.38
CA TRP A 330 7.41 -14.86 16.13
C TRP A 330 6.20 -15.40 15.36
N GLN A 331 5.90 -16.70 15.42
CA GLN A 331 4.65 -17.24 14.86
C GLN A 331 3.44 -16.67 15.59
N ARG A 332 3.48 -16.61 16.93
CA ARG A 332 2.43 -15.95 17.71
C ARG A 332 2.23 -14.49 17.29
N LEU A 333 3.33 -13.77 17.06
CA LEU A 333 3.26 -12.40 16.54
C LEU A 333 2.68 -12.35 15.11
N ALA A 334 3.02 -13.32 14.26
CA ALA A 334 2.51 -13.38 12.89
C ALA A 334 1.00 -13.65 12.84
N ASP A 335 0.47 -14.40 13.80
CA ASP A 335 -0.98 -14.64 13.94
C ASP A 335 -1.72 -13.36 14.36
N LEU A 336 -1.11 -12.55 15.23
CA LEU A 336 -1.69 -11.30 15.73
C LEU A 336 -1.56 -10.16 14.71
N GLN A 337 -0.38 -10.01 14.12
CA GLN A 337 0.00 -8.92 13.24
C GLN A 337 0.87 -9.44 12.09
N PRO A 338 0.28 -10.03 11.04
CA PRO A 338 1.03 -10.60 9.91
C PRO A 338 1.92 -9.61 9.15
N GLY A 339 1.63 -8.31 9.27
CA GLY A 339 2.37 -7.20 8.68
C GLY A 339 3.39 -6.54 9.61
N TYR A 340 3.69 -7.13 10.77
CA TYR A 340 4.70 -6.57 11.68
C TYR A 340 6.06 -6.40 10.96
N PRO A 341 6.72 -5.24 11.10
CA PRO A 341 7.98 -4.95 10.40
C PRO A 341 9.03 -6.05 10.60
N GLU A 342 9.75 -6.41 9.53
CA GLU A 342 10.81 -7.43 9.50
C GLU A 342 10.41 -8.88 9.89
N LEU A 343 9.27 -9.09 10.54
CA LEU A 343 8.85 -10.40 11.06
C LEU A 343 8.88 -11.50 10.01
N ASN A 344 8.30 -11.22 8.83
CA ASN A 344 8.27 -12.16 7.72
C ASN A 344 9.69 -12.51 7.22
N GLN A 345 10.63 -11.56 7.29
CA GLN A 345 12.03 -11.82 6.95
C GLN A 345 12.69 -12.69 8.02
N ARG A 346 12.55 -12.34 9.30
CA ARG A 346 13.13 -13.07 10.44
C ARG A 346 12.65 -14.52 10.49
N LEU A 347 11.34 -14.75 10.41
CA LEU A 347 10.76 -16.09 10.34
C LEU A 347 11.22 -16.84 9.09
N GLY A 348 11.24 -16.18 7.93
CA GLY A 348 11.71 -16.77 6.69
C GLY A 348 13.16 -17.27 6.79
N TYR A 349 14.04 -16.51 7.43
CA TYR A 349 15.45 -16.85 7.59
C TYR A 349 15.64 -17.97 8.60
N LEU A 350 15.00 -17.84 9.77
CA LEU A 350 15.01 -18.86 10.83
C LEU A 350 14.58 -20.23 10.29
N LEU A 351 13.44 -20.28 9.57
CA LEU A 351 12.92 -21.52 9.02
C LEU A 351 13.84 -22.10 7.93
N THR A 352 14.44 -21.24 7.10
CA THR A 352 15.38 -21.69 6.06
C THR A 352 16.64 -22.32 6.65
N ASP A 353 17.18 -21.74 7.74
CA ASP A 353 18.46 -22.14 8.30
C ASP A 353 18.36 -23.29 9.30
N HIS A 354 17.27 -23.32 10.09
CA HIS A 354 17.15 -24.23 11.23
C HIS A 354 16.00 -25.24 11.10
N PHE A 355 15.07 -25.05 10.16
CA PHE A 355 13.89 -25.91 9.97
C PHE A 355 13.70 -26.31 8.48
N PRO A 356 14.66 -27.00 7.85
CA PRO A 356 14.64 -27.26 6.41
C PRO A 356 13.45 -28.11 5.92
N ALA A 357 12.79 -28.86 6.81
CA ALA A 357 11.56 -29.58 6.49
C ALA A 357 10.37 -28.64 6.22
N ASP A 358 10.39 -27.44 6.79
CA ASP A 358 9.31 -26.45 6.72
C ASP A 358 9.50 -25.48 5.55
N HIS A 359 10.15 -25.93 4.48
CA HIS A 359 10.51 -25.10 3.32
C HIS A 359 9.31 -24.42 2.63
N ARG A 360 8.09 -24.97 2.75
CA ARG A 360 6.86 -24.34 2.25
C ARG A 360 6.48 -23.12 3.09
N GLU A 361 6.56 -23.26 4.40
CA GLU A 361 6.28 -22.18 5.35
C GLU A 361 7.33 -21.07 5.23
N ALA A 362 8.62 -21.45 5.17
CA ALA A 362 9.72 -20.52 4.93
C ALA A 362 9.51 -19.70 3.65
N ALA A 363 9.07 -20.35 2.56
CA ALA A 363 8.80 -19.67 1.31
C ALA A 363 7.58 -18.73 1.37
N THR A 364 6.57 -19.03 2.19
CA THR A 364 5.43 -18.14 2.42
C THR A 364 5.87 -16.84 3.10
N TYR A 365 6.63 -16.95 4.20
CA TYR A 365 7.16 -15.79 4.91
C TYR A 365 8.12 -14.98 4.04
N LEU A 366 9.06 -15.62 3.36
CA LEU A 366 9.97 -14.93 2.44
C LEU A 366 9.22 -14.26 1.27
N SER A 367 8.17 -14.88 0.73
CA SER A 367 7.36 -14.27 -0.32
C SER A 367 6.61 -13.03 0.17
N ARG A 368 6.17 -13.00 1.43
CA ARG A 368 5.59 -11.79 2.05
C ARG A 368 6.66 -10.72 2.25
N ALA A 369 7.84 -11.11 2.78
CA ALA A 369 8.97 -10.21 2.96
C ALA A 369 9.46 -9.55 1.65
N THR A 370 9.36 -10.25 0.51
CA THR A 370 9.71 -9.64 -0.79
C THR A 370 8.79 -8.50 -1.24
N LYS A 371 7.64 -8.31 -0.59
CA LYS A 371 6.70 -7.21 -0.89
C LYS A 371 6.99 -5.95 -0.06
N ASP A 372 7.92 -6.03 0.90
CA ASP A 372 8.31 -4.88 1.72
C ASP A 372 9.25 -3.94 0.94
N SER A 373 9.15 -2.65 1.25
CA SER A 373 9.92 -1.56 0.65
C SER A 373 11.42 -1.59 0.99
N SER A 374 11.81 -2.26 2.08
CA SER A 374 13.20 -2.37 2.59
C SER A 374 13.89 -3.71 2.27
N VAL A 375 13.34 -4.49 1.33
CA VAL A 375 13.79 -5.87 1.05
C VAL A 375 15.27 -5.98 0.66
N ARG A 376 16.00 -6.87 1.35
CA ARG A 376 17.41 -7.20 1.08
C ARG A 376 17.56 -8.23 -0.06
N GLY A 377 18.66 -8.16 -0.82
CA GLY A 377 18.99 -9.13 -1.87
C GLY A 377 19.05 -10.58 -1.36
N GLU A 378 19.55 -10.78 -0.15
CA GLU A 378 19.57 -12.06 0.58
C GLU A 378 18.17 -12.68 0.72
N THR A 379 17.12 -11.88 0.93
CA THR A 379 15.73 -12.35 1.03
C THR A 379 15.26 -12.97 -0.28
N TYR A 380 15.54 -12.30 -1.39
CA TYR A 380 15.23 -12.81 -2.73
C TYR A 380 16.06 -14.04 -3.09
N TYR A 381 17.33 -14.09 -2.67
CA TYR A 381 18.19 -15.26 -2.86
C TYR A 381 17.64 -16.48 -2.10
N ARG A 382 17.35 -16.36 -0.80
CA ARG A 382 16.79 -17.44 0.02
C ARG A 382 15.46 -17.94 -0.54
N TYR A 383 14.57 -17.02 -0.93
CA TYR A 383 13.31 -17.37 -1.57
C TYR A 383 13.54 -18.11 -2.90
N GLY A 384 14.44 -17.58 -3.73
CA GLY A 384 14.83 -18.19 -5.00
C GLY A 384 15.43 -19.58 -4.85
N LYS A 385 16.24 -19.82 -3.80
CA LYS A 385 16.82 -21.12 -3.47
C LYS A 385 15.76 -22.15 -3.09
N LEU A 386 14.78 -21.79 -2.26
CA LEU A 386 13.66 -22.67 -1.93
C LEU A 386 12.82 -23.01 -3.17
N LEU A 387 12.59 -22.02 -4.04
CA LEU A 387 11.89 -22.21 -5.30
C LEU A 387 12.67 -23.08 -6.28
N ALA A 388 14.00 -22.98 -6.35
CA ALA A 388 14.83 -23.78 -7.25
C ALA A 388 15.00 -25.22 -6.77
N GLY A 389 15.02 -25.44 -5.45
CA GLY A 389 15.23 -26.74 -4.83
C GLY A 389 13.92 -27.43 -4.44
N PRO A 390 13.57 -27.47 -3.14
CA PRO A 390 12.51 -28.34 -2.61
C PRO A 390 11.10 -28.03 -3.14
N LEU A 391 10.84 -26.82 -3.64
CA LEU A 391 9.54 -26.47 -4.20
C LEU A 391 9.41 -26.76 -5.71
N ASP A 392 10.53 -27.01 -6.40
CA ASP A 392 10.61 -27.29 -7.84
C ASP A 392 9.81 -26.30 -8.72
N ARG A 393 10.09 -25.00 -8.54
CA ARG A 393 9.48 -23.88 -9.28
C ARG A 393 10.55 -23.07 -10.01
N PRO A 394 11.28 -23.65 -10.97
CA PRO A 394 12.45 -23.02 -11.60
C PRO A 394 12.14 -21.69 -12.31
N LYS A 395 10.91 -21.50 -12.83
CA LYS A 395 10.49 -20.22 -13.47
C LYS A 395 10.39 -19.08 -12.44
N LYS A 396 9.82 -19.35 -11.27
CA LYS A 396 9.72 -18.36 -10.19
C LYS A 396 11.08 -18.14 -9.52
N ALA A 397 11.84 -19.21 -9.34
CA ALA A 397 13.21 -19.15 -8.81
C ALA A 397 14.09 -18.20 -9.61
N PHE A 398 14.01 -18.30 -10.94
CA PHE A 398 14.77 -17.42 -11.85
C PHE A 398 14.44 -15.94 -11.61
N LYS A 399 13.16 -15.57 -11.56
CA LYS A 399 12.74 -14.18 -11.30
C LYS A 399 13.20 -13.69 -9.93
N ALA A 400 13.05 -14.51 -8.90
CA ALA A 400 13.48 -14.16 -7.55
C ALA A 400 15.00 -13.92 -7.51
N LEU A 401 15.79 -14.79 -8.14
CA LEU A 401 17.24 -14.63 -8.16
C LEU A 401 17.71 -13.46 -9.04
N GLN A 402 16.98 -13.12 -10.11
CA GLN A 402 17.23 -11.89 -10.87
C GLN A 402 17.05 -10.65 -9.98
N MET A 403 15.95 -10.59 -9.22
CA MET A 403 15.77 -9.50 -8.24
C MET A 403 16.87 -9.50 -7.18
N ALA A 404 17.34 -10.67 -6.74
CA ALA A 404 18.44 -10.77 -5.78
C ALA A 404 19.72 -10.09 -6.29
N VAL A 405 20.12 -10.37 -7.53
CA VAL A 405 21.33 -9.77 -8.14
C VAL A 405 21.12 -8.34 -8.65
N GLU A 406 19.88 -7.92 -8.88
CA GLU A 406 19.54 -6.53 -9.20
C GLU A 406 19.65 -5.64 -7.95
N ILE A 407 19.19 -6.14 -6.80
CA ILE A 407 19.27 -5.43 -5.51
C ILE A 407 20.68 -5.50 -4.94
N ASP A 408 21.33 -6.66 -5.03
CA ASP A 408 22.70 -6.88 -4.57
C ASP A 408 23.54 -7.54 -5.68
N PRO A 409 24.15 -6.72 -6.57
CA PRO A 409 25.01 -7.21 -7.64
C PRO A 409 26.27 -7.95 -7.18
N GLU A 410 26.65 -7.84 -5.90
CA GLU A 410 27.81 -8.53 -5.34
C GLU A 410 27.43 -9.89 -4.69
N HIS A 411 26.16 -10.30 -4.79
CA HIS A 411 25.66 -11.53 -4.20
C HIS A 411 26.10 -12.79 -4.97
N ALA A 412 27.30 -13.28 -4.69
CA ALA A 412 27.92 -14.44 -5.36
C ALA A 412 27.02 -15.70 -5.40
N PRO A 413 26.36 -16.11 -4.30
CA PRO A 413 25.46 -17.27 -4.32
C PRO A 413 24.27 -17.16 -5.28
N ALA A 414 23.69 -15.96 -5.43
CA ALA A 414 22.56 -15.72 -6.31
C ALA A 414 22.96 -15.81 -7.79
N HIS A 415 24.11 -15.24 -8.15
CA HIS A 415 24.70 -15.40 -9.47
C HIS A 415 24.99 -16.87 -9.80
N TYR A 416 25.52 -17.64 -8.86
CA TYR A 416 25.78 -19.07 -9.09
C TYR A 416 24.50 -19.86 -9.36
N LEU A 417 23.44 -19.63 -8.56
CA LEU A 417 22.19 -20.35 -8.73
C LEU A 417 21.45 -19.93 -10.03
N LEU A 418 21.54 -18.65 -10.43
CA LEU A 418 21.10 -18.21 -11.75
C LEU A 418 21.85 -18.94 -12.87
N ALA A 419 23.17 -19.11 -12.73
CA ALA A 419 23.97 -19.82 -13.72
C ALA A 419 23.49 -21.25 -13.92
N VAL A 420 23.23 -21.98 -12.83
CA VAL A 420 22.69 -23.35 -12.88
C VAL A 420 21.32 -23.38 -13.57
N LEU A 421 20.39 -22.52 -13.17
CA LEU A 421 19.05 -22.46 -13.78
C LEU A 421 19.08 -22.08 -15.27
N GLU A 422 20.04 -21.26 -15.68
CA GLU A 422 20.22 -20.90 -17.09
C GLU A 422 20.84 -22.02 -17.91
N PHE A 423 21.74 -22.78 -17.30
CA PHE A 423 22.35 -23.94 -17.92
C PHE A 423 21.30 -25.03 -18.21
N ASP A 424 20.46 -25.33 -17.22
CA ASP A 424 19.38 -26.32 -17.35
C ASP A 424 18.34 -25.93 -18.42
N ARG A 425 18.22 -24.64 -18.72
CA ARG A 425 17.36 -24.10 -19.78
C ARG A 425 18.03 -24.00 -21.15
N GLY A 426 19.30 -24.38 -21.27
CA GLY A 426 20.07 -24.25 -22.50
C GLY A 426 20.47 -22.81 -22.85
N ARG A 427 20.33 -21.84 -21.93
CA ARG A 427 20.79 -20.44 -22.11
C ARG A 427 22.27 -20.31 -21.73
N LEU A 428 23.12 -21.09 -22.43
CA LEU A 428 24.52 -21.32 -22.08
C LEU A 428 25.36 -20.04 -21.94
N ASN A 429 25.12 -19.01 -22.76
CA ASN A 429 25.85 -17.74 -22.67
C ASN A 429 25.54 -16.97 -21.37
N HIS A 430 24.26 -16.88 -21.00
CA HIS A 430 23.82 -16.22 -19.76
C HIS A 430 24.24 -17.01 -18.53
N ALA A 431 24.15 -18.34 -18.62
CA ALA A 431 24.64 -19.26 -17.59
C ALA A 431 26.12 -19.01 -17.30
N ARG A 432 26.92 -18.92 -18.37
CA ARG A 432 28.36 -18.68 -18.25
C ARG A 432 28.70 -17.30 -17.72
N GLN A 433 27.99 -16.24 -18.14
CA GLN A 433 28.21 -14.89 -17.62
C GLN A 433 27.97 -14.83 -16.11
N ASN A 434 26.82 -15.34 -15.65
CA ASN A 434 26.51 -15.41 -14.22
C ASN A 434 27.50 -16.29 -13.45
N PHE A 435 27.94 -17.41 -14.02
CA PHE A 435 28.97 -18.26 -13.41
C PHE A 435 30.30 -17.52 -13.24
N LEU A 436 30.75 -16.78 -14.26
CA LEU A 436 31.99 -16.00 -14.18
C LEU A 436 31.89 -14.89 -13.14
N LEU A 437 30.73 -14.21 -13.02
CA LEU A 437 30.47 -13.23 -11.98
C LEU A 437 30.53 -13.87 -10.58
N ALA A 438 29.86 -15.01 -10.38
CA ALA A 438 29.91 -15.74 -9.13
C ALA A 438 31.34 -16.15 -8.73
N VAL A 439 32.16 -16.63 -9.68
CA VAL A 439 33.58 -16.96 -9.43
C VAL A 439 34.43 -15.71 -9.17
N ASN A 440 34.12 -14.60 -9.85
CA ASN A 440 34.81 -13.34 -9.66
C ASN A 440 34.51 -12.73 -8.29
N LEU A 441 33.31 -12.93 -7.74
CA LEU A 441 32.92 -12.51 -6.41
C LEU A 441 33.43 -13.49 -5.35
N GLU A 442 33.31 -14.80 -5.59
CA GLU A 442 33.74 -15.85 -4.68
C GLU A 442 34.43 -17.01 -5.43
N PRO A 443 35.77 -17.14 -5.35
CA PRO A 443 36.53 -18.13 -6.12
C PRO A 443 36.13 -19.58 -5.87
N ALA A 444 35.49 -19.88 -4.73
CA ALA A 444 35.07 -21.21 -4.32
C ALA A 444 34.11 -21.87 -5.33
N TYR A 445 33.28 -21.08 -6.04
CA TYR A 445 32.39 -21.59 -7.08
C TYR A 445 33.15 -22.11 -8.32
N GLY A 446 34.43 -21.76 -8.49
CA GLY A 446 35.25 -22.10 -9.64
C GLY A 446 35.91 -23.48 -9.57
N THR A 447 35.19 -24.52 -9.14
CA THR A 447 35.75 -25.88 -9.09
C THR A 447 36.09 -26.41 -10.49
N PRO A 448 37.01 -27.38 -10.64
CA PRO A 448 37.28 -28.01 -11.93
C PRO A 448 36.05 -28.67 -12.56
N ALA A 449 35.07 -29.11 -11.76
CA ALA A 449 33.80 -29.62 -12.25
C ALA A 449 32.94 -28.49 -12.83
N ASN A 450 32.76 -27.39 -12.09
CA ASN A 450 31.94 -26.26 -12.55
C ASN A 450 32.55 -25.59 -13.80
N ARG A 451 33.87 -25.39 -13.84
CA ARG A 451 34.53 -24.82 -15.02
C ARG A 451 34.35 -25.68 -16.27
N ARG A 452 34.34 -27.01 -16.13
CA ARG A 452 34.04 -27.94 -17.23
C ARG A 452 32.57 -27.88 -17.64
N ALA A 453 31.65 -27.70 -16.70
CA ALA A 453 30.23 -27.57 -16.99
C ALA A 453 29.90 -26.29 -17.78
N PHE A 454 30.52 -25.14 -17.44
CA PHE A 454 30.20 -23.84 -18.03
C PHE A 454 31.17 -23.35 -19.14
N SER A 455 32.03 -24.21 -19.71
CA SER A 455 33.04 -23.80 -20.72
C SER A 455 32.56 -23.88 -22.18
N ALA A 456 32.12 -22.75 -22.75
CA ALA A 456 32.06 -22.51 -24.20
C ALA A 456 32.32 -21.00 -24.55
N GLY A 457 33.50 -20.71 -25.14
CA GLY A 457 33.82 -19.56 -26.03
C GLY A 457 33.82 -18.09 -25.53
N HIS A 458 35.01 -17.51 -25.27
CA HIS A 458 35.37 -16.08 -25.05
C HIS A 458 35.18 -15.44 -23.65
N HIS A 459 36.17 -14.64 -23.25
CA HIS A 459 36.42 -14.05 -21.92
C HIS A 459 35.81 -12.64 -21.78
N ALA A 460 35.22 -12.32 -20.63
CA ALA A 460 34.99 -10.95 -20.16
C ALA A 460 36.02 -10.60 -19.05
N PRO A 461 36.50 -9.35 -18.94
CA PRO A 461 37.57 -8.98 -18.00
C PRO A 461 37.04 -8.75 -16.56
N PRO A 462 37.94 -8.77 -15.55
CA PRO A 462 37.58 -8.80 -14.13
C PRO A 462 37.32 -7.40 -13.54
N VAL A 463 36.35 -7.32 -12.62
CA VAL A 463 36.14 -6.19 -11.70
C VAL A 463 36.72 -6.58 -10.32
N GLU A 464 37.47 -5.67 -9.70
CA GLU A 464 38.21 -5.89 -8.44
C GLU A 464 37.32 -6.21 -7.23
N LYS A 465 37.81 -7.12 -6.37
CA LYS A 465 37.19 -7.56 -5.11
C LYS A 465 37.54 -6.65 -3.93
N LYS A 466 36.60 -6.46 -3.00
CA LYS A 466 36.88 -6.23 -1.57
C LYS A 466 36.58 -7.49 -0.75
N PRO A 467 37.28 -7.75 0.37
CA PRO A 467 37.13 -9.00 1.12
C PRO A 467 35.93 -8.94 2.08
N PRO A 468 35.20 -10.05 2.30
CA PRO A 468 34.20 -10.13 3.34
C PRO A 468 34.86 -10.33 4.71
N VAL A 469 34.45 -9.52 5.67
CA VAL A 469 34.76 -9.69 7.09
C VAL A 469 33.76 -10.68 7.67
N ALA A 470 34.25 -11.74 8.30
CA ALA A 470 33.42 -12.65 9.09
C ALA A 470 32.97 -11.92 10.36
N SER A 471 31.66 -11.78 10.59
CA SER A 471 31.16 -11.19 11.83
C SER A 471 30.43 -12.25 12.67
N ASP A 472 30.96 -12.42 13.88
CA ASP A 472 30.41 -13.14 15.03
C ASP A 472 28.94 -12.76 15.29
N ALA A 473 28.14 -13.68 15.83
CA ALA A 473 26.70 -13.53 16.09
C ALA A 473 26.38 -12.28 16.94
N LEU A 474 27.31 -11.89 17.82
CA LEU A 474 27.22 -10.65 18.62
C LEU A 474 27.32 -9.37 17.76
N SER A 475 28.05 -9.43 16.65
CA SER A 475 28.16 -8.32 15.70
C SER A 475 26.89 -8.19 14.85
N ALA A 476 26.28 -9.31 14.47
CA ALA A 476 25.02 -9.34 13.74
C ALA A 476 23.85 -8.84 14.62
N LEU A 477 23.84 -9.19 15.92
CA LEU A 477 22.86 -8.69 16.88
C LEU A 477 23.02 -7.18 17.09
N LYS A 478 24.24 -6.68 17.34
CA LYS A 478 24.54 -5.24 17.45
C LYS A 478 24.19 -4.46 16.19
N GLN A 479 24.32 -5.07 15.01
CA GLN A 479 23.97 -4.46 13.74
C GLN A 479 22.45 -4.43 13.50
N ASN A 480 21.72 -5.48 13.86
CA ASN A 480 20.25 -5.50 13.79
C ASN A 480 19.63 -4.51 14.80
N ILE A 481 20.23 -4.40 15.97
CA ILE A 481 19.84 -3.46 17.02
C ILE A 481 20.14 -2.02 16.60
N ALA A 482 21.33 -1.74 16.07
CA ALA A 482 21.67 -0.41 15.56
C ALA A 482 20.78 0.00 14.37
N GLU A 483 20.30 -0.96 13.57
CA GLU A 483 19.31 -0.73 12.51
C GLU A 483 17.91 -0.44 13.08
N LEU A 484 17.49 -1.13 14.15
CA LEU A 484 16.25 -0.86 14.88
C LEU A 484 16.30 0.48 15.66
N GLU A 485 17.42 0.80 16.29
CA GLU A 485 17.68 2.05 17.00
C GLU A 485 17.76 3.24 16.04
N ALA A 486 18.35 3.07 14.85
CA ALA A 486 18.32 4.09 13.79
C ALA A 486 16.89 4.36 13.30
N MET A 487 16.04 3.34 13.22
CA MET A 487 14.64 3.47 12.80
C MET A 487 13.71 4.01 13.89
N LEU A 488 14.03 3.80 15.17
CA LEU A 488 13.27 4.31 16.32
C LEU A 488 13.73 5.73 16.73
N SER A 489 15.02 6.06 16.59
CA SER A 489 15.58 7.39 16.84
C SER A 489 15.12 8.45 15.81
N ASP A 490 14.82 8.03 14.57
CA ASP A 490 14.21 8.88 13.52
C ASP A 490 12.81 9.43 13.88
N ARG A 491 12.19 8.98 14.99
CA ARG A 491 10.93 9.54 15.49
C ARG A 491 11.08 10.64 16.55
N GLU A 492 12.23 10.82 17.21
CA GLU A 492 12.33 11.73 18.37
C GLU A 492 13.70 12.46 18.51
N ALA A 493 14.12 13.30 17.55
CA ALA A 493 14.91 14.57 17.70
C ALA A 493 15.81 14.91 16.48
N PRO A 494 16.13 16.20 16.20
CA PRO A 494 16.53 16.66 14.87
C PRO A 494 18.05 16.55 14.62
N HIS A 495 18.46 15.58 13.80
CA HIS A 495 19.73 15.60 13.08
C HIS A 495 19.48 15.59 11.56
N ALA A 496 20.22 16.44 10.84
CA ALA A 496 20.03 16.67 9.41
C ALA A 496 20.28 15.37 8.61
N GLU A 497 19.19 14.76 8.14
CA GLU A 497 19.18 13.62 7.23
C GLU A 497 20.17 13.81 6.06
N VAL A 498 20.99 12.79 5.78
CA VAL A 498 21.45 12.60 4.40
C VAL A 498 20.27 12.06 3.61
N LYS A 499 19.37 12.96 3.18
CA LYS A 499 18.25 12.63 2.30
C LYS A 499 18.77 11.81 1.12
N VAL A 500 18.28 10.57 0.95
CA VAL A 500 18.44 9.82 -0.30
C VAL A 500 17.70 10.61 -1.37
N ARG A 501 18.46 11.38 -2.14
CA ARG A 501 17.98 12.26 -3.20
C ARG A 501 17.44 11.44 -4.36
N ARG A 502 16.13 11.14 -4.36
CA ARG A 502 15.46 10.28 -5.37
C ARG A 502 15.60 10.80 -6.80
N GLY A 503 15.90 12.08 -6.96
CA GLY A 503 16.13 12.75 -8.23
C GLY A 503 17.58 12.79 -8.72
N ALA A 504 18.54 12.31 -7.93
CA ALA A 504 19.96 12.37 -8.28
C ALA A 504 20.21 11.73 -9.66
N GLY A 505 20.93 12.47 -10.52
CA GLY A 505 21.26 12.04 -11.88
C GLY A 505 20.16 12.29 -12.93
N LYS A 506 18.97 12.77 -12.56
CA LYS A 506 17.90 13.12 -13.51
C LYS A 506 17.84 14.62 -13.78
N THR A 507 17.59 14.99 -15.03
CA THR A 507 17.48 16.38 -15.49
C THR A 507 16.03 16.77 -15.75
N VAL A 508 15.58 17.86 -15.13
CA VAL A 508 14.23 18.40 -15.24
C VAL A 508 14.26 19.72 -15.99
N PHE A 509 13.50 19.84 -17.09
CA PHE A 509 13.18 21.11 -17.71
C PHE A 509 11.87 21.65 -17.13
N LEU A 510 11.89 22.88 -16.62
CA LEU A 510 10.75 23.52 -16.00
C LEU A 510 10.53 24.92 -16.59
N SER A 511 9.39 25.10 -17.25
CA SER A 511 8.95 26.42 -17.74
C SER A 511 8.21 27.21 -16.67
N GLY A 512 8.35 28.54 -16.66
CA GLY A 512 7.66 29.40 -15.69
C GLY A 512 8.24 29.33 -14.26
N ALA A 513 9.53 29.04 -14.11
CA ALA A 513 10.19 28.78 -12.83
C ALA A 513 10.40 30.01 -11.90
N THR A 514 9.97 31.22 -12.30
CA THR A 514 10.32 32.46 -11.57
C THR A 514 9.33 32.89 -10.50
N SER A 515 8.21 32.20 -10.35
CA SER A 515 7.16 32.51 -9.35
C SER A 515 6.17 31.37 -9.18
N GLY A 516 5.37 31.41 -8.12
CA GLY A 516 4.23 30.52 -7.90
C GLY A 516 4.59 29.03 -7.95
N ILE A 517 3.71 28.23 -8.58
CA ILE A 517 3.84 26.77 -8.70
C ILE A 517 5.20 26.37 -9.27
N GLY A 518 5.67 27.06 -10.32
CA GLY A 518 6.97 26.77 -10.92
C GLY A 518 8.12 26.95 -9.94
N LEU A 519 8.17 28.06 -9.21
CA LEU A 519 9.21 28.29 -8.20
C LEU A 519 9.14 27.26 -7.07
N ALA A 520 7.93 26.97 -6.56
CA ALA A 520 7.73 25.96 -5.53
C ALA A 520 8.18 24.57 -6.00
N THR A 521 7.88 24.22 -7.25
CA THR A 521 8.32 22.97 -7.88
C THR A 521 9.84 22.93 -8.01
N ALA A 522 10.48 24.00 -8.46
CA ALA A 522 11.93 24.08 -8.56
C ALA A 522 12.61 23.85 -7.20
N ARG A 523 12.09 24.47 -6.12
CA ARG A 523 12.58 24.26 -4.75
C ARG A 523 12.40 22.81 -4.30
N ARG A 524 11.19 22.28 -4.44
CA ARG A 524 10.87 20.91 -4.01
C ARG A 524 11.72 19.85 -4.72
N LEU A 525 11.97 20.03 -6.02
CA LEU A 525 12.82 19.12 -6.80
C LEU A 525 14.31 19.32 -6.49
N ALA A 526 14.75 20.53 -6.15
CA ALA A 526 16.13 20.74 -5.70
C ALA A 526 16.43 19.98 -4.40
N GLU A 527 15.48 19.93 -3.46
CA GLU A 527 15.61 19.15 -2.22
C GLU A 527 15.83 17.64 -2.46
N GLU A 528 15.36 17.13 -3.60
CA GLU A 528 15.48 15.72 -4.01
C GLU A 528 16.67 15.46 -4.93
N GLY A 529 17.52 16.48 -5.17
CA GLY A 529 18.75 16.35 -5.94
C GLY A 529 18.58 16.31 -7.46
N TYR A 530 17.42 16.69 -8.00
CA TYR A 530 17.25 16.82 -9.46
C TYR A 530 18.15 17.94 -10.01
N ARG A 531 18.71 17.72 -11.21
CA ARG A 531 19.37 18.78 -11.99
C ARG A 531 18.30 19.60 -12.71
N LEU A 532 18.34 20.92 -12.61
CA LEU A 532 17.23 21.76 -13.09
C LEU A 532 17.63 22.67 -14.24
N ILE A 533 16.87 22.64 -15.33
CA ILE A 533 16.85 23.66 -16.37
C ILE A 533 15.64 24.57 -16.11
N LEU A 534 15.89 25.80 -15.67
CA LEU A 534 14.86 26.77 -15.32
C LEU A 534 14.65 27.76 -16.46
N ALA A 535 13.47 27.72 -17.09
CA ALA A 535 13.12 28.58 -18.21
C ALA A 535 12.05 29.61 -17.83
N ALA A 536 12.33 30.89 -18.07
CA ALA A 536 11.36 31.98 -17.92
C ALA A 536 11.87 33.28 -18.57
N ARG A 537 10.99 34.28 -18.69
CA ARG A 537 11.31 35.59 -19.30
C ARG A 537 12.15 36.52 -18.40
N ARG A 538 12.05 36.39 -17.08
CA ARG A 538 12.61 37.34 -16.10
C ARG A 538 14.01 36.89 -15.67
N LYS A 539 15.04 37.32 -16.39
CA LYS A 539 16.43 36.89 -16.19
C LYS A 539 16.92 37.10 -14.75
N GLU A 540 16.68 38.27 -14.18
CA GLU A 540 17.17 38.62 -12.85
C GLU A 540 16.57 37.69 -11.77
N ARG A 541 15.30 37.32 -11.92
CA ARG A 541 14.62 36.38 -11.02
C ARG A 541 15.13 34.95 -11.24
N LEU A 542 15.36 34.54 -12.49
CA LEU A 542 15.95 33.23 -12.77
C LEU A 542 17.32 33.09 -12.12
N ASP A 543 18.18 34.10 -12.25
CA ASP A 543 19.52 34.08 -11.68
C ASP A 543 19.48 34.10 -10.14
N ALA A 544 18.53 34.81 -9.55
CA ALA A 544 18.31 34.78 -8.10
C ALA A 544 17.89 33.37 -7.62
N VAL A 545 16.90 32.76 -8.28
CA VAL A 545 16.43 31.40 -7.94
C VAL A 545 17.54 30.38 -8.16
N ALA A 546 18.29 30.45 -9.27
CA ALA A 546 19.38 29.54 -9.53
C ALA A 546 20.49 29.63 -8.47
N ARG A 547 20.83 30.85 -8.01
CA ARG A 547 21.75 31.04 -6.88
C ARG A 547 21.19 30.44 -5.60
N GLU A 548 19.92 30.69 -5.29
CA GLU A 548 19.24 30.13 -4.12
C GLU A 548 19.33 28.59 -4.11
N LEU A 549 18.94 27.93 -5.21
CA LEU A 549 18.91 26.47 -5.29
C LEU A 549 20.29 25.84 -5.28
N ARG A 550 21.28 26.44 -5.96
CA ARG A 550 22.68 25.99 -5.89
C ARG A 550 23.22 26.08 -4.48
N ASN A 551 22.93 27.16 -3.76
CA ASN A 551 23.44 27.37 -2.41
C ASN A 551 22.73 26.50 -1.36
N ALA A 552 21.41 26.37 -1.43
CA ALA A 552 20.61 25.67 -0.44
C ALA A 552 20.65 24.14 -0.61
N ALA A 553 20.60 23.65 -1.85
CA ALA A 553 20.50 22.22 -2.14
C ALA A 553 21.78 21.61 -2.74
N GLY A 554 22.75 22.43 -3.19
CA GLY A 554 23.99 21.92 -3.79
C GLY A 554 23.76 21.20 -5.13
N ILE A 555 22.71 21.56 -5.88
CA ILE A 555 22.38 20.97 -7.18
C ILE A 555 22.90 21.81 -8.35
N ASP A 556 23.10 21.15 -9.48
CA ASP A 556 23.32 21.85 -10.74
C ASP A 556 22.03 22.53 -11.22
N VAL A 557 22.17 23.79 -11.65
CA VAL A 557 21.07 24.54 -12.26
C VAL A 557 21.55 25.23 -13.53
N HIS A 558 20.80 25.10 -14.62
CA HIS A 558 20.97 25.84 -15.86
C HIS A 558 19.80 26.80 -16.04
N THR A 559 20.06 28.07 -16.36
CA THR A 559 19.01 29.08 -16.57
C THR A 559 18.85 29.36 -18.06
N LEU A 560 17.61 29.47 -18.51
CA LEU A 560 17.25 29.86 -19.87
C LEU A 560 16.30 31.06 -19.83
N GLU A 561 16.78 32.20 -20.30
CA GLU A 561 15.94 33.37 -20.52
C GLU A 561 15.10 33.16 -21.78
N LEU A 562 13.91 32.58 -21.60
CA LEU A 562 13.09 32.06 -22.68
C LEU A 562 11.64 32.50 -22.52
N ASP A 563 11.11 33.11 -23.58
CA ASP A 563 9.67 33.23 -23.79
C ASP A 563 9.20 32.00 -24.56
N VAL A 564 8.30 31.21 -23.97
CA VAL A 564 7.79 29.99 -24.58
C VAL A 564 6.97 30.26 -25.85
N THR A 565 6.48 31.49 -26.03
CA THR A 565 5.70 31.88 -27.21
C THR A 565 6.55 32.07 -28.47
N ASP A 566 7.87 32.25 -28.31
CA ASP A 566 8.81 32.41 -29.41
C ASP A 566 9.27 31.05 -29.92
N ARG A 567 8.59 30.55 -30.96
CA ARG A 567 8.86 29.24 -31.56
C ARG A 567 10.33 29.06 -31.98
N GLU A 568 10.93 30.10 -32.57
CA GLU A 568 12.28 30.01 -33.14
C GLU A 568 13.30 29.99 -32.01
N ARG A 569 13.18 30.89 -31.04
CA ARG A 569 14.07 30.89 -29.87
C ARG A 569 13.92 29.64 -29.02
N VAL A 570 12.72 29.09 -28.84
CA VAL A 570 12.54 27.79 -28.14
C VAL A 570 13.36 26.71 -28.82
N GLY A 571 13.31 26.62 -30.15
CA GLY A 571 14.08 25.65 -30.92
C GLY A 571 15.59 25.87 -30.81
N GLU A 572 16.05 27.11 -30.96
CA GLU A 572 17.47 27.47 -30.91
C GLU A 572 18.08 27.24 -29.54
N GLU A 573 17.47 27.74 -28.46
CA GLU A 573 18.00 27.64 -27.10
C GLU A 573 18.08 26.19 -26.63
N LEU A 574 17.06 25.36 -26.94
CA LEU A 574 17.06 23.94 -26.58
C LEU A 574 18.05 23.12 -27.41
N ALA A 575 18.23 23.44 -28.69
CA ALA A 575 19.25 22.79 -29.52
C ALA A 575 20.68 23.15 -29.08
N ASN A 576 20.87 24.37 -28.59
CA ASN A 576 22.16 24.91 -28.13
C ASN A 576 22.48 24.60 -26.66
N LEU A 577 21.64 23.82 -25.97
CA LEU A 577 21.95 23.35 -24.62
C LEU A 577 23.34 22.70 -24.57
N PRO A 578 24.14 22.98 -23.53
CA PRO A 578 25.43 22.31 -23.37
C PRO A 578 25.23 20.80 -23.29
N GLU A 579 26.21 20.03 -23.76
CA GLU A 579 26.08 18.57 -23.93
C GLU A 579 25.58 17.85 -22.66
N ALA A 580 26.09 18.25 -21.49
CA ALA A 580 25.70 17.72 -20.19
C ALA A 580 24.22 17.97 -19.79
N TRP A 581 23.49 18.80 -20.51
CA TRP A 581 22.09 19.19 -20.24
C TRP A 581 21.10 18.73 -21.31
N ARG A 582 21.57 18.14 -22.42
CA ARG A 582 20.70 17.71 -23.54
C ARG A 582 19.82 16.51 -23.20
N ALA A 583 20.23 15.68 -22.24
CA ALA A 583 19.46 14.55 -21.77
C ALA A 583 18.42 15.00 -20.72
N ILE A 584 17.32 15.57 -21.20
CA ILE A 584 16.18 15.96 -20.35
C ILE A 584 15.30 14.73 -20.07
N ASP A 585 15.23 14.32 -18.80
CA ASP A 585 14.44 13.15 -18.36
C ASP A 585 12.99 13.53 -18.08
N ILE A 586 12.77 14.75 -17.60
CA ILE A 586 11.46 15.22 -17.13
C ILE A 586 11.19 16.60 -17.71
N LEU A 587 10.03 16.77 -18.35
CA LEU A 587 9.51 18.05 -18.83
C LEU A 587 8.30 18.44 -17.99
N ILE A 588 8.37 19.61 -17.37
CA ILE A 588 7.23 20.22 -16.66
C ILE A 588 6.82 21.48 -17.41
N ASN A 589 5.70 21.38 -18.13
CA ASN A 589 5.05 22.52 -18.78
C ASN A 589 4.20 23.26 -17.75
N ASN A 590 4.82 24.20 -17.05
CA ASN A 590 4.17 25.01 -16.01
C ASN A 590 3.88 26.46 -16.44
N ALA A 591 4.62 27.02 -17.41
CA ALA A 591 4.34 28.37 -17.90
C ALA A 591 2.89 28.47 -18.42
N GLY A 592 2.11 29.36 -17.79
CA GLY A 592 0.71 29.56 -18.11
C GLY A 592 0.14 30.78 -17.38
N LYS A 593 -0.98 31.31 -17.85
CA LYS A 593 -1.66 32.45 -17.25
C LYS A 593 -3.16 32.47 -17.55
N ALA A 594 -3.89 33.26 -16.78
CA ALA A 594 -5.20 33.80 -17.14
C ALA A 594 -5.07 35.31 -17.29
N LYS A 595 -5.84 35.90 -18.19
CA LYS A 595 -5.92 37.35 -18.42
C LYS A 595 -7.37 37.75 -18.61
N GLY A 596 -7.80 38.79 -17.89
CA GLY A 596 -9.18 39.27 -17.91
C GLY A 596 -10.18 38.41 -17.11
N PHE A 597 -11.36 38.99 -16.92
CA PHE A 597 -12.51 38.36 -16.26
C PHE A 597 -13.83 38.93 -16.78
N ASP A 598 -13.88 39.22 -18.07
CA ASP A 598 -15.06 39.76 -18.73
C ASP A 598 -15.90 38.64 -19.38
N PRO A 599 -17.22 38.82 -19.49
CA PRO A 599 -18.05 37.92 -20.30
C PRO A 599 -17.60 37.97 -21.75
N ILE A 600 -17.80 36.88 -22.50
CA ILE A 600 -17.19 36.67 -23.82
C ILE A 600 -17.43 37.83 -24.81
N HIS A 601 -18.61 38.44 -24.78
CA HIS A 601 -19.00 39.54 -25.68
C HIS A 601 -18.33 40.89 -25.35
N ARG A 602 -17.54 40.97 -24.28
CA ARG A 602 -16.78 42.16 -23.84
C ARG A 602 -15.30 41.86 -23.60
N GLY A 603 -14.85 40.64 -23.91
CA GLY A 603 -13.47 40.27 -23.65
C GLY A 603 -12.48 41.05 -24.50
N ASP A 604 -11.29 41.24 -23.95
CA ASP A 604 -10.15 41.82 -24.65
C ASP A 604 -9.48 40.75 -25.53
N LEU A 605 -9.33 41.06 -26.82
CA LEU A 605 -8.74 40.13 -27.79
C LEU A 605 -7.25 39.88 -27.51
N ASP A 606 -6.52 40.89 -27.04
CA ASP A 606 -5.09 40.75 -26.74
C ASP A 606 -4.89 39.79 -25.55
N HIS A 607 -5.81 39.82 -24.57
CA HIS A 607 -5.83 38.85 -23.48
C HIS A 607 -6.09 37.43 -23.96
N TRP A 608 -6.94 37.26 -24.97
CA TRP A 608 -7.24 35.95 -25.54
C TRP A 608 -6.04 35.37 -26.28
N ASP A 609 -5.41 36.19 -27.13
CA ASP A 609 -4.22 35.81 -27.89
C ASP A 609 -3.07 35.45 -26.93
N GLU A 610 -2.83 36.25 -25.90
CA GLU A 610 -1.77 35.99 -24.91
C GLU A 610 -2.00 34.67 -24.14
N MET A 611 -3.25 34.35 -23.79
CA MET A 611 -3.58 33.08 -23.15
C MET A 611 -3.38 31.89 -24.10
N ILE A 612 -3.79 32.00 -25.36
CA ILE A 612 -3.62 30.94 -26.37
C ILE A 612 -2.13 30.71 -26.66
N ASP A 613 -1.38 31.79 -26.87
CA ASP A 613 0.03 31.72 -27.20
C ASP A 613 0.84 31.08 -26.07
N VAL A 614 0.58 31.45 -24.81
CA VAL A 614 1.33 30.87 -23.68
C VAL A 614 0.83 29.47 -23.33
N ASN A 615 -0.48 29.30 -23.09
CA ASN A 615 -1.01 28.07 -22.52
C ASN A 615 -1.02 26.90 -23.54
N LEU A 616 -1.12 27.20 -24.84
CA LEU A 616 -1.20 26.18 -25.89
C LEU A 616 0.05 26.16 -26.76
N ARG A 617 0.34 27.26 -27.47
CA ARG A 617 1.46 27.26 -28.44
C ARG A 617 2.79 27.07 -27.74
N GLY A 618 3.03 27.78 -26.64
CA GLY A 618 4.28 27.66 -25.88
C GLY A 618 4.49 26.27 -25.29
N LEU A 619 3.44 25.67 -24.73
CA LEU A 619 3.45 24.28 -24.28
C LEU A 619 3.84 23.32 -25.42
N LEU A 620 3.24 23.49 -26.60
CA LEU A 620 3.51 22.65 -27.77
C LEU A 620 4.93 22.84 -28.30
N TYR A 621 5.44 24.06 -28.35
CA TYR A 621 6.78 24.36 -28.85
C TYR A 621 7.85 23.70 -27.97
N VAL A 622 7.76 23.89 -26.65
CA VAL A 622 8.67 23.26 -25.70
C VAL A 622 8.58 21.73 -25.78
N THR A 623 7.36 21.19 -25.79
CA THR A 623 7.15 19.74 -25.88
C THR A 623 7.76 19.16 -27.16
N ARG A 624 7.53 19.79 -28.31
CA ARG A 624 8.06 19.34 -29.61
C ARG A 624 9.58 19.40 -29.67
N ALA A 625 10.20 20.37 -29.00
CA ALA A 625 11.65 20.51 -28.97
C ALA A 625 12.32 19.45 -28.08
N ILE A 626 11.65 18.97 -27.03
CA ILE A 626 12.22 18.04 -26.04
C ILE A 626 11.86 16.58 -26.30
N SER A 627 10.61 16.29 -26.65
CA SER A 627 10.11 14.91 -26.75
C SER A 627 10.85 14.02 -27.75
N PRO A 628 11.43 14.50 -28.88
CA PRO A 628 12.22 13.65 -29.78
C PRO A 628 13.43 13.03 -29.09
N GLY A 629 14.07 13.75 -28.18
CA GLY A 629 15.18 13.22 -27.38
C GLY A 629 14.73 12.13 -26.41
N MET A 630 13.56 12.30 -25.79
CA MET A 630 12.95 11.27 -24.92
C MET A 630 12.62 10.01 -25.72
N VAL A 631 12.06 10.16 -26.93
CA VAL A 631 11.75 9.05 -27.85
C VAL A 631 13.01 8.29 -28.24
N ALA A 632 14.07 9.00 -28.63
CA ALA A 632 15.34 8.40 -28.98
C ALA A 632 15.96 7.58 -27.83
N ARG A 633 15.77 8.02 -26.58
CA ARG A 633 16.24 7.33 -25.38
C ARG A 633 15.25 6.28 -24.84
N LYS A 634 14.04 6.19 -25.41
CA LYS A 634 12.94 5.34 -24.95
C LYS A 634 12.60 5.54 -23.47
N GLY A 635 12.62 6.80 -23.03
CA GLY A 635 12.40 7.14 -21.63
C GLY A 635 12.24 8.64 -21.43
N GLY A 636 11.27 9.00 -20.60
CA GLY A 636 10.99 10.38 -20.22
C GLY A 636 9.68 10.51 -19.46
N THR A 637 9.46 11.66 -18.82
CA THR A 637 8.19 12.01 -18.19
C THR A 637 7.79 13.44 -18.60
N ILE A 638 6.55 13.63 -19.02
CA ILE A 638 5.97 14.94 -19.35
C ILE A 638 4.80 15.21 -18.40
N ILE A 639 4.89 16.30 -17.64
CA ILE A 639 3.83 16.79 -16.76
C ILE A 639 3.35 18.14 -17.27
N ASN A 640 2.06 18.22 -17.60
CA ASN A 640 1.41 19.46 -17.99
C ASN A 640 0.63 20.05 -16.79
N VAL A 641 0.91 21.29 -16.41
CA VAL A 641 0.14 21.99 -15.38
C VAL A 641 -1.14 22.56 -16.02
N ALA A 642 -2.23 21.82 -15.89
CA ALA A 642 -3.55 22.16 -16.37
C ALA A 642 -4.29 23.04 -15.34
N SER A 643 -5.57 22.76 -15.07
CA SER A 643 -6.41 23.43 -14.05
C SER A 643 -7.74 22.68 -13.92
N THR A 644 -8.45 22.83 -12.80
CA THR A 644 -9.88 22.44 -12.73
C THR A 644 -10.71 23.12 -13.84
N ALA A 645 -10.30 24.31 -14.30
CA ALA A 645 -10.91 24.99 -15.44
C ALA A 645 -10.79 24.24 -16.79
N GLY A 646 -9.99 23.16 -16.84
CA GLY A 646 -9.93 22.21 -17.95
C GLY A 646 -10.90 21.04 -17.84
N LYS A 647 -11.60 20.91 -16.71
CA LYS A 647 -12.58 19.87 -16.39
C LYS A 647 -14.00 20.42 -16.26
N GLU A 648 -14.10 21.70 -15.95
CA GLU A 648 -15.34 22.43 -15.78
C GLU A 648 -15.18 23.88 -16.26
N VAL A 649 -16.29 24.57 -16.47
CA VAL A 649 -16.33 25.96 -16.94
C VAL A 649 -17.02 26.84 -15.91
N TYR A 650 -16.67 28.14 -15.92
CA TYR A 650 -17.28 29.12 -15.04
C TYR A 650 -17.50 30.46 -15.74
N PRO A 651 -18.47 31.29 -15.30
CA PRO A 651 -18.73 32.60 -15.88
C PRO A 651 -17.46 33.46 -15.93
N ASN A 652 -17.28 34.18 -17.04
CA ASN A 652 -16.12 35.05 -17.29
C ASN A 652 -14.74 34.34 -17.36
N GLY A 653 -14.70 33.01 -17.23
CA GLY A 653 -13.51 32.19 -17.42
C GLY A 653 -13.25 31.73 -18.86
N ASN A 654 -14.13 32.10 -19.79
CA ASN A 654 -14.24 31.58 -21.16
C ASN A 654 -12.94 31.07 -21.83
N VAL A 655 -12.05 31.96 -22.29
CA VAL A 655 -10.85 31.57 -23.05
C VAL A 655 -9.85 30.83 -22.17
N TYR A 656 -9.71 31.20 -20.89
CA TYR A 656 -8.88 30.44 -19.96
C TYR A 656 -9.35 28.99 -19.82
N CYS A 657 -10.65 28.77 -19.57
CA CYS A 657 -11.27 27.45 -19.54
C CYS A 657 -11.04 26.68 -20.85
N ALA A 658 -11.25 27.34 -22.00
CA ALA A 658 -11.03 26.73 -23.30
C ALA A 658 -9.57 26.29 -23.49
N THR A 659 -8.59 27.14 -23.12
CA THR A 659 -7.17 26.76 -23.18
C THR A 659 -6.86 25.58 -22.26
N LYS A 660 -7.43 25.51 -21.06
CA LYS A 660 -7.17 24.39 -20.13
C LYS A 660 -7.86 23.09 -20.56
N HIS A 661 -9.03 23.15 -21.21
CA HIS A 661 -9.63 21.98 -21.87
C HIS A 661 -8.79 21.51 -23.07
N ALA A 662 -8.20 22.44 -23.82
CA ALA A 662 -7.28 22.07 -24.89
C ALA A 662 -5.98 21.43 -24.34
N VAL A 663 -5.42 21.93 -23.23
CA VAL A 663 -4.29 21.26 -22.56
C VAL A 663 -4.66 19.85 -22.10
N ASP A 664 -5.86 19.66 -21.57
CA ASP A 664 -6.38 18.35 -21.18
C ASP A 664 -6.41 17.38 -22.37
N ALA A 665 -7.05 17.78 -23.47
CA ALA A 665 -7.12 16.98 -24.68
C ALA A 665 -5.72 16.68 -25.27
N LEU A 666 -4.84 17.69 -25.32
CA LEU A 666 -3.47 17.53 -25.82
C LEU A 666 -2.67 16.55 -24.96
N THR A 667 -2.82 16.59 -23.63
CA THR A 667 -2.13 15.65 -22.72
C THR A 667 -2.57 14.21 -22.99
N HIS A 668 -3.86 13.99 -23.24
CA HIS A 668 -4.37 12.68 -23.63
C HIS A 668 -3.80 12.22 -24.96
N SER A 669 -3.81 13.08 -25.99
CA SER A 669 -3.24 12.74 -27.30
C SER A 669 -1.74 12.45 -27.23
N MET A 670 -0.95 13.28 -26.54
CA MET A 670 0.50 13.07 -26.35
C MET A 670 0.80 11.71 -25.71
N ARG A 671 -0.04 11.27 -24.77
CA ARG A 671 0.12 9.96 -24.12
C ARG A 671 -0.05 8.82 -25.12
N LEU A 672 -1.06 8.90 -25.99
CA LEU A 672 -1.31 7.90 -27.02
C LEU A 672 -0.15 7.84 -28.02
N ASP A 673 0.38 9.00 -28.41
CA ASP A 673 1.49 9.07 -29.37
C ASP A 673 2.82 8.55 -28.79
N LEU A 674 3.03 8.70 -27.47
CA LEU A 674 4.35 8.46 -26.85
C LEU A 674 4.44 7.16 -26.04
N VAL A 675 3.32 6.43 -25.84
CA VAL A 675 3.28 5.20 -25.05
C VAL A 675 4.19 4.10 -25.58
N GLU A 676 4.28 3.95 -26.91
CA GLU A 676 5.13 2.93 -27.54
C GLU A 676 6.63 3.20 -27.34
N HIS A 677 6.98 4.41 -26.90
CA HIS A 677 8.34 4.84 -26.64
C HIS A 677 8.71 4.82 -25.14
N GLY A 678 7.84 4.32 -24.27
CA GLY A 678 8.12 4.24 -22.82
C GLY A 678 8.13 5.60 -22.13
N ILE A 679 7.49 6.62 -22.72
CA ILE A 679 7.40 7.97 -22.15
C ILE A 679 6.12 8.09 -21.36
N ARG A 680 6.23 8.57 -20.12
CA ARG A 680 5.10 8.84 -19.25
C ARG A 680 4.57 10.24 -19.52
N VAL A 681 3.25 10.38 -19.63
CA VAL A 681 2.58 11.66 -19.86
C VAL A 681 1.39 11.76 -18.92
N GLY A 682 1.35 12.85 -18.14
CA GLY A 682 0.29 13.14 -17.19
C GLY A 682 0.08 14.64 -17.00
N GLN A 683 -0.95 14.98 -16.23
CA GLN A 683 -1.26 16.37 -15.87
C GLN A 683 -1.68 16.52 -14.42
N ILE A 684 -1.48 17.73 -13.91
CA ILE A 684 -2.03 18.18 -12.64
C ILE A 684 -3.00 19.33 -12.89
N CYS A 685 -4.18 19.25 -12.30
CA CYS A 685 -5.32 20.13 -12.53
C CYS A 685 -5.67 20.87 -11.23
N PRO A 686 -4.86 21.85 -10.78
CA PRO A 686 -5.12 22.58 -9.55
C PRO A 686 -6.27 23.60 -9.72
N ALA A 687 -6.94 23.89 -8.62
CA ALA A 687 -7.97 24.92 -8.51
C ALA A 687 -7.40 26.28 -8.07
N HIS A 688 -7.99 26.92 -7.06
CA HIS A 688 -7.43 28.15 -6.49
C HIS A 688 -6.12 27.84 -5.76
N VAL A 689 -5.03 28.52 -6.17
CA VAL A 689 -3.69 28.40 -5.58
C VAL A 689 -3.16 29.77 -5.18
N GLU A 690 -2.91 29.98 -3.89
CA GLU A 690 -2.25 31.17 -3.35
C GLU A 690 -0.72 31.07 -3.41
N GLU A 691 -0.02 32.11 -2.93
CA GLU A 691 1.45 32.27 -3.08
C GLU A 691 1.92 32.32 -4.54
N THR A 692 1.00 32.63 -5.45
CA THR A 692 1.27 32.79 -6.88
C THR A 692 0.98 34.22 -7.32
N GLU A 693 1.55 34.61 -8.46
CA GLU A 693 1.19 35.87 -9.13
C GLU A 693 -0.05 35.72 -10.03
N PHE A 694 -0.75 34.57 -9.99
CA PHE A 694 -1.79 34.23 -10.97
C PHE A 694 -2.94 35.24 -10.98
N ALA A 695 -3.52 35.56 -9.81
CA ALA A 695 -4.59 36.55 -9.71
C ALA A 695 -4.12 37.96 -10.09
N LEU A 696 -2.88 38.32 -9.73
CA LEU A 696 -2.30 39.62 -10.06
C LEU A 696 -2.11 39.78 -11.57
N VAL A 697 -1.61 38.75 -12.25
CA VAL A 697 -1.48 38.72 -13.72
C VAL A 697 -2.86 38.74 -14.38
N ARG A 698 -3.84 38.04 -13.81
CA ARG A 698 -5.21 38.00 -14.34
C ARG A 698 -5.86 39.38 -14.39
N PHE A 699 -5.55 40.24 -13.43
CA PHE A 699 -6.11 41.58 -13.29
C PHE A 699 -5.09 42.69 -13.57
N ASP A 700 -4.10 42.45 -14.43
CA ASP A 700 -3.18 43.49 -14.94
C ASP A 700 -2.42 44.27 -13.86
N GLY A 701 -2.10 43.62 -12.75
CA GLY A 701 -1.41 44.24 -11.63
C GLY A 701 -2.32 44.92 -10.60
N ASP A 702 -3.65 44.88 -10.79
CA ASP A 702 -4.62 45.39 -9.82
C ASP A 702 -4.62 44.50 -8.56
N ARG A 703 -3.97 45.01 -7.50
CA ARG A 703 -3.80 44.32 -6.23
C ARG A 703 -5.10 44.16 -5.47
N GLU A 704 -6.07 45.06 -5.62
CA GLU A 704 -7.34 44.95 -4.91
C GLU A 704 -8.20 43.86 -5.54
N ARG A 705 -8.29 43.84 -6.88
CA ARG A 705 -8.99 42.76 -7.59
C ARG A 705 -8.34 41.40 -7.41
N ALA A 706 -7.03 41.36 -7.20
CA ALA A 706 -6.28 40.12 -6.98
C ALA A 706 -6.51 39.46 -5.60
N LYS A 707 -7.18 40.13 -4.65
CA LYS A 707 -7.49 39.61 -3.30
C LYS A 707 -8.63 38.57 -3.29
N ILE A 708 -8.63 37.65 -4.24
CA ILE A 708 -9.71 36.66 -4.42
C ILE A 708 -9.68 35.49 -3.42
N TYR A 709 -8.64 35.40 -2.60
CA TYR A 709 -8.38 34.28 -1.68
C TYR A 709 -8.62 34.63 -0.20
N GLN A 710 -9.00 35.85 0.15
CA GLN A 710 -8.92 36.32 1.56
C GLN A 710 -9.89 35.63 2.51
N ASP A 711 -10.99 35.10 2.00
CA ASP A 711 -12.16 34.61 2.73
C ASP A 711 -12.27 33.07 2.76
N PHE A 712 -11.27 32.35 2.27
CA PHE A 712 -11.14 30.89 2.41
C PHE A 712 -9.65 30.49 2.33
N GLN A 713 -9.33 29.24 2.66
CA GLN A 713 -8.00 28.66 2.55
C GLN A 713 -7.86 27.92 1.21
N PRO A 714 -7.27 28.54 0.17
CA PRO A 714 -6.96 27.85 -1.08
C PRO A 714 -5.78 26.89 -0.91
N LEU A 715 -5.47 26.15 -1.97
CA LEU A 715 -4.20 25.43 -2.08
C LEU A 715 -3.03 26.43 -2.02
N ARG A 716 -1.89 25.98 -1.53
CA ARG A 716 -0.62 26.70 -1.63
C ARG A 716 0.18 26.22 -2.83
N SER A 717 1.10 27.05 -3.28
CA SER A 717 2.01 26.71 -4.38
C SER A 717 2.80 25.43 -4.11
N ARG A 718 3.14 25.17 -2.84
CA ARG A 718 3.81 23.97 -2.36
C ARG A 718 2.96 22.70 -2.54
N ASP A 719 1.66 22.75 -2.31
CA ASP A 719 0.79 21.56 -2.41
C ASP A 719 0.80 20.99 -3.84
N VAL A 720 0.81 21.88 -4.84
CA VAL A 720 0.92 21.53 -6.26
C VAL A 720 2.32 20.97 -6.56
N ALA A 721 3.38 21.55 -5.98
CA ALA A 721 4.76 21.10 -6.16
C ALA A 721 5.00 19.69 -5.56
N GLU A 722 4.47 19.41 -4.36
CA GLU A 722 4.51 18.08 -3.74
C GLU A 722 3.82 17.04 -4.61
N THR A 723 2.66 17.40 -5.17
CA THR A 723 1.91 16.51 -6.06
C THR A 723 2.66 16.25 -7.37
N ILE A 724 3.29 17.26 -7.96
CA ILE A 724 4.15 17.08 -9.15
C ILE A 724 5.32 16.14 -8.82
N HIS A 725 5.98 16.34 -7.66
CA HIS A 725 7.05 15.45 -7.22
C HIS A 725 6.54 14.00 -7.07
N PHE A 726 5.39 13.81 -6.43
CA PHE A 726 4.73 12.51 -6.33
C PHE A 726 4.53 11.87 -7.71
N MET A 727 3.99 12.60 -8.69
CA MET A 727 3.75 12.07 -10.03
C MET A 727 5.03 11.59 -10.72
N ILE A 728 6.12 12.34 -10.62
CA ILE A 728 7.38 12.01 -11.31
C ILE A 728 8.21 10.96 -10.57
N SER A 729 8.08 10.86 -9.25
CA SER A 729 8.84 9.93 -8.41
C SER A 729 8.32 8.48 -8.47
N GLN A 730 7.18 8.25 -9.11
CA GLN A 730 6.62 6.90 -9.23
C GLN A 730 7.55 5.94 -9.98
N PRO A 731 7.49 4.62 -9.71
CA PRO A 731 8.25 3.62 -10.44
C PRO A 731 8.09 3.75 -11.97
N PRO A 732 9.09 3.37 -12.78
CA PRO A 732 9.05 3.59 -14.24
C PRO A 732 7.82 3.02 -14.97
N HIS A 733 7.22 1.95 -14.45
CA HIS A 733 6.03 1.32 -15.03
C HIS A 733 4.70 2.00 -14.63
N VAL A 734 4.73 2.93 -13.67
CA VAL A 734 3.58 3.67 -13.19
C VAL A 734 3.55 5.04 -13.85
N ASN A 735 2.44 5.35 -14.53
CA ASN A 735 2.17 6.67 -15.10
C ASN A 735 0.91 7.25 -14.45
N ILE A 736 1.05 8.34 -13.69
CA ILE A 736 -0.09 9.08 -13.13
C ILE A 736 -0.65 10.00 -14.21
N LEU A 737 -1.86 9.70 -14.66
CA LEU A 737 -2.42 10.30 -15.87
C LEU A 737 -3.02 11.68 -15.62
N ASP A 738 -3.73 11.84 -14.50
CA ASP A 738 -4.54 13.01 -14.20
C ASP A 738 -4.71 13.13 -12.69
N VAL A 739 -4.42 14.32 -12.14
CA VAL A 739 -4.64 14.63 -10.72
C VAL A 739 -5.42 15.93 -10.62
N VAL A 740 -6.66 15.87 -10.16
CA VAL A 740 -7.47 17.05 -9.85
C VAL A 740 -7.25 17.41 -8.38
N LEU A 741 -6.82 18.65 -8.12
CA LEU A 741 -6.45 19.11 -6.78
C LEU A 741 -7.25 20.37 -6.43
N GLN A 742 -8.00 20.30 -5.33
CA GLN A 742 -8.79 21.40 -4.76
C GLN A 742 -8.49 21.54 -3.28
N GLY A 743 -8.58 22.76 -2.75
CA GLY A 743 -8.58 22.95 -1.29
C GLY A 743 -9.92 22.44 -0.73
N THR A 744 -9.94 21.96 0.52
CA THR A 744 -11.13 21.37 1.14
C THR A 744 -12.34 22.31 1.18
N GLN A 745 -12.11 23.63 1.18
CA GLN A 745 -13.17 24.65 1.08
C GLN A 745 -13.67 24.88 -0.35
N GLN A 746 -13.23 24.10 -1.33
CA GLN A 746 -13.61 24.26 -2.73
C GLN A 746 -14.08 22.92 -3.31
N ALA A 747 -15.33 22.88 -3.79
CA ALA A 747 -15.89 21.72 -4.49
C ALA A 747 -15.94 21.92 -6.01
N SER A 748 -16.02 23.16 -6.48
CA SER A 748 -16.02 23.50 -7.90
C SER A 748 -15.46 24.90 -8.15
N SER A 749 -15.37 25.33 -9.40
CA SER A 749 -14.95 26.68 -9.78
C SER A 749 -15.88 27.77 -9.23
N THR A 750 -17.13 27.42 -8.88
CA THR A 750 -18.15 28.35 -8.35
C THR A 750 -18.63 28.01 -6.94
N VAL A 751 -18.34 26.81 -6.43
CA VAL A 751 -18.73 26.37 -5.09
C VAL A 751 -17.51 26.41 -4.18
N VAL A 752 -17.44 27.46 -3.36
CA VAL A 752 -16.39 27.70 -2.37
C VAL A 752 -17.04 28.03 -1.03
N ASP A 753 -16.70 27.28 0.01
CA ASP A 753 -16.99 27.61 1.40
C ASP A 753 -16.12 28.81 1.82
N ARG A 754 -16.76 29.98 1.91
CA ARG A 754 -16.13 31.26 2.28
C ARG A 754 -16.35 31.60 3.76
N SER A 755 -16.47 30.59 4.61
CA SER A 755 -16.60 30.76 6.07
C SER A 755 -15.34 31.31 6.76
N GLY A 756 -14.30 31.63 5.99
CA GLY A 756 -13.02 32.14 6.49
C GLY A 756 -11.96 31.05 6.63
N ARG A 757 -10.75 31.48 7.02
CA ARG A 757 -9.57 30.62 7.11
C ARG A 757 -9.39 29.92 8.46
N ALA A 758 -10.12 30.36 9.49
CA ALA A 758 -9.91 29.96 10.88
C ALA A 758 -9.93 28.43 11.08
N ARG A 759 -10.81 27.71 10.37
CA ARG A 759 -10.92 26.24 10.43
C ARG A 759 -9.63 25.50 10.03
N PHE A 760 -8.80 26.13 9.21
CA PHE A 760 -7.55 25.54 8.68
C PHE A 760 -6.33 26.38 9.07
N ALA A 761 -6.48 27.29 10.05
CA ALA A 761 -5.34 27.91 10.67
C ALA A 761 -4.56 26.82 11.41
N PRO A 762 -3.21 26.80 11.33
CA PRO A 762 -2.43 25.95 12.21
C PRO A 762 -2.81 26.27 13.66
N GLU A 763 -3.00 25.24 14.50
CA GLU A 763 -3.12 25.44 15.94
C GLU A 763 -1.88 26.24 16.40
N GLU A 764 -2.11 27.36 17.10
CA GLU A 764 -0.99 28.13 17.65
C GLU A 764 -0.23 27.22 18.62
N GLU A 765 1.06 26.97 18.31
CA GLU A 765 1.99 26.12 19.08
C GLU A 765 2.08 26.48 20.56
#